data_AF-A0A9D5RQ35-F1
#
_entry.id   AF-A0A9D5RQ35-F1
#
_cell.length_a   1.000
_cell.length_b   1.000
_cell.length_c   1.000
_cell.angle_alpha   90.00
_cell.angle_beta   90.00
_cell.angle_gamma   90.00
#
_symmetry.space_group_name_H-M   'P 1'
#
loop_
_entity.id
_entity.type
_entity.pdbx_description
1 polymer ?
#
loop_
_entity_poly.entity_id
_entity_poly.type
_entity_poly.pdbx_seq_one_letter_code
_entity_poly.pdbx_strand_id
1 'polypeptide(L)'
;MVKWKKYLAAAMILFLLAGHTTPFSRQAEAADNILTGELTGEESTPAGEEYDIQDYDTQDNAIQDSAGDQDLDPQDSAVDQDYDLQDSAVDQDLDSQDSAVDQNLEDIFQEENNEEDVQEPSFYEETFEEDDTQDQSFPEDYSEGDTQDQSLAGGSTEQADENVNAEEPLLAEDDTAELVEDDTEELVDDGGDGTYDNDDAFAAYVNREMNLTGDLASDTGNLEGEETISEPRRKSSYASTRLTGTNRTLYDLLREEIRKVADGTRSSTAFSFSLEVLGIEQISWTPEDLGVENILVYDEAKGKNVLSSEANSAAKAILEDIYGINILRLNKALLADCPYDLYWYNKTNTVSLKGGLSYSLGFSYYTDGSRLIFKGPITLKFYVAPYYAGTETFTVNTEIGTAVSTAKDTAAAIVMENRDLPDYLKLDAYREQILSLTSYNYNAAYNTATPYGNPWQLIHVFDGDPDTNVVCEGYSKAFQYLCDLSSFSSGDFRECLSVTGKMNGSGHMWNVVLLQDGRNYLVDLTNCDMSMLGAGDNNRILFLAGAQGEDYEETFLADGSAEQGYVFHLAKGNLRYKYDTEMFSCFDPSDLTLSEGRIREIIPPEDHTPGNWEFSIQPTYDSEGEEITHCTACGIPMTRPAPKLVHVTGISLEETEAVLLKGETKALSASVLPADASDQQIIWTSDDESVATVTEFGVVEAVGNGTATVTATSNHMGFQASCLVSVTTAVDGVSLNKNSLDLYVDETAFLEATVTPLDASNQAVTWSSSNPDVVSVASDGSITALACGSSVITVTTADGNNTETCEVIVSVRTIDLTGAAVTGIIPKTYIGRRVFQEPVVIVDGTTLTEGSDYSISYSDNLYAGNASLTITGKGTYTGSVTKNFTIEKACQNLNAKAASPTLTAGQTTTISVSGAKGQKSYTSSNPAVASVDPDTGRVSAKKVGSATIKVTSSGTDNFVKATKALRITVLPAAVASFKAVNCPNTIQLKWTKAADANGYLIYRDGVKIKTITDGNTLTFTDAKANTNGAGYVYKIVAKASTGTSTLSKSVTIYRVSRPEITSLVNQAASKALIKWNKNTKATGYQIHYSPKKDFSSAKSVTVNGASSVSKVIGNLTKGNTVYFRIRTFKTVDTIKHFSAWSGVKSVRINN
;
A
#
# COMPACT_ATOMS: atom_id res chain seq x y z
N MET A 1 -27.74 10.94 18.04
CA MET A 1 -28.13 12.24 17.49
C MET A 1 -29.49 12.71 18.03
N VAL A 2 -29.51 13.39 19.19
CA VAL A 2 -30.52 14.41 19.54
C VAL A 2 -29.74 15.46 20.34
N LYS A 3 -30.02 16.76 20.10
CA LYS A 3 -29.12 17.91 20.37
C LYS A 3 -27.95 18.01 19.38
N TRP A 4 -27.33 19.20 19.33
CA TRP A 4 -26.35 19.65 18.33
C TRP A 4 -26.88 19.79 16.88
N LYS A 5 -27.95 20.59 16.75
CA LYS A 5 -28.18 21.46 15.57
C LYS A 5 -28.40 22.90 16.06
N LYS A 6 -27.32 23.69 16.06
CA LYS A 6 -27.21 25.16 16.12
C LYS A 6 -25.70 25.49 16.00
N TYR A 7 -25.37 26.68 15.47
CA TYR A 7 -24.00 27.10 15.13
C TYR A 7 -23.32 26.37 13.96
N LEU A 8 -23.97 26.33 12.79
CA LEU A 8 -23.27 26.30 11.50
C LEU A 8 -24.16 26.92 10.40
N ALA A 9 -24.32 28.26 10.43
CA ALA A 9 -25.21 28.98 9.52
C ALA A 9 -24.92 30.51 9.47
N ALA A 10 -23.66 30.91 9.24
CA ALA A 10 -23.26 32.28 8.82
C ALA A 10 -21.72 32.39 8.65
N ALA A 11 -21.12 31.78 7.61
CA ALA A 11 -19.67 31.93 7.32
C ALA A 11 -19.22 31.48 5.91
N MET A 12 -20.06 31.51 4.87
CA MET A 12 -19.63 31.36 3.46
C MET A 12 -20.57 32.13 2.54
N ILE A 13 -20.02 32.60 1.39
CA ILE A 13 -20.55 33.57 0.41
C ILE A 13 -20.19 35.03 0.74
N LEU A 14 -19.69 35.73 -0.30
CA LEU A 14 -19.26 37.13 -0.35
C LEU A 14 -18.07 37.51 0.56
N PHE A 15 -16.85 37.40 0.02
CA PHE A 15 -15.98 38.58 -0.12
C PHE A 15 -15.01 38.40 -1.29
N LEU A 16 -15.19 39.23 -2.32
CA LEU A 16 -14.25 39.45 -3.41
C LEU A 16 -14.22 40.96 -3.66
N LEU A 17 -13.02 41.54 -3.76
CA LEU A 17 -12.70 42.95 -4.08
C LEU A 17 -13.04 44.03 -3.02
N ALA A 18 -12.10 44.99 -2.94
CA ALA A 18 -12.11 46.30 -2.26
C ALA A 18 -12.38 46.35 -0.72
N GLY A 19 -11.59 47.09 0.08
CA GLY A 19 -10.42 47.92 -0.25
C GLY A 19 -9.63 48.38 1.00
N HIS A 20 -8.58 49.18 0.79
CA HIS A 20 -7.58 49.60 1.80
C HIS A 20 -8.18 50.18 3.10
N THR A 21 -7.60 49.96 4.30
CA THR A 21 -6.49 50.77 4.82
C THR A 21 -5.97 50.27 6.18
N THR A 22 -4.74 50.67 6.54
CA THR A 22 -4.05 50.48 7.85
C THR A 22 -3.92 51.83 8.58
N PRO A 23 -3.36 51.94 9.82
CA PRO A 23 -3.16 50.99 10.94
C PRO A 23 -3.68 51.58 12.30
N PHE A 24 -2.96 51.38 13.42
CA PHE A 24 -3.03 52.05 14.75
C PHE A 24 -4.05 51.58 15.83
N SER A 25 -3.66 50.48 16.49
CA SER A 25 -3.30 50.39 17.92
C SER A 25 -4.22 50.88 19.08
N ARG A 26 -4.25 50.00 20.11
CA ARG A 26 -4.11 50.26 21.57
C ARG A 26 -5.30 50.79 22.41
N GLN A 27 -5.39 50.15 23.59
CA GLN A 27 -5.89 50.63 24.88
C GLN A 27 -7.42 50.85 25.06
N ALA A 28 -8.00 50.68 26.26
CA ALA A 28 -7.60 49.92 27.47
C ALA A 28 -8.75 49.88 28.51
N GLU A 29 -8.45 49.28 29.68
CA GLU A 29 -8.95 49.60 31.03
C GLU A 29 -10.17 48.86 31.63
N ALA A 30 -10.09 48.77 32.97
CA ALA A 30 -11.09 48.49 34.00
C ALA A 30 -11.46 47.02 34.30
N ALA A 31 -11.38 46.53 35.55
CA ALA A 31 -10.77 47.11 36.77
C ALA A 31 -10.52 46.03 37.87
N ASP A 32 -9.94 46.50 38.99
CA ASP A 32 -9.74 45.86 40.31
C ASP A 32 -8.52 44.91 40.48
N ASN A 33 -7.50 45.21 41.31
CA ASN A 33 -7.41 45.63 42.75
C ASN A 33 -7.43 44.39 43.71
N ILE A 34 -6.56 44.24 44.74
CA ILE A 34 -5.53 45.13 45.34
C ILE A 34 -4.54 44.32 46.24
N LEU A 35 -3.54 45.00 46.86
CA LEU A 35 -2.66 44.60 48.01
C LEU A 35 -1.33 43.83 47.77
N THR A 36 -0.22 44.61 47.72
CA THR A 36 1.11 44.46 48.40
C THR A 36 1.98 43.18 48.23
N GLY A 37 3.31 43.28 48.13
CA GLY A 37 4.20 44.47 48.16
C GLY A 37 5.70 44.10 48.28
N GLU A 38 6.57 45.11 48.47
CA GLU A 38 8.06 45.04 48.54
C GLU A 38 8.78 44.70 47.21
N LEU A 39 9.96 45.26 46.85
CA LEU A 39 10.74 46.40 47.37
C LEU A 39 11.66 46.98 46.25
N THR A 40 12.17 48.21 46.48
CA THR A 40 13.21 49.02 45.76
C THR A 40 14.28 48.28 44.94
N GLY A 41 14.88 48.83 43.86
CA GLY A 41 14.84 50.20 43.28
C GLY A 41 15.53 50.22 41.88
N GLU A 42 15.34 51.24 41.03
CA GLU A 42 16.15 52.49 40.94
C GLU A 42 17.53 52.27 40.23
N GLU A 43 17.98 53.06 39.24
CA GLU A 43 17.43 54.31 38.67
C GLU A 43 18.01 54.69 37.27
N SER A 44 17.42 55.73 36.64
CA SER A 44 17.92 56.75 35.66
C SER A 44 18.83 56.37 34.45
N THR A 45 18.63 56.78 33.18
CA THR A 45 18.12 58.01 32.47
C THR A 45 19.04 59.25 32.54
N PRO A 46 18.96 60.24 31.60
CA PRO A 46 18.22 60.39 30.34
C PRO A 46 19.11 60.80 29.11
N ALA A 47 18.53 61.45 28.09
CA ALA A 47 19.17 61.87 26.81
C ALA A 47 19.29 63.42 26.64
N GLY A 48 19.78 63.87 25.46
CA GLY A 48 19.93 65.28 25.03
C GLY A 48 21.39 65.78 25.03
N GLU A 49 21.84 66.77 24.25
CA GLU A 49 21.29 67.62 23.16
C GLU A 49 22.52 68.16 22.36
N GLU A 50 22.54 68.18 21.01
CA GLU A 50 22.25 69.32 20.09
C GLU A 50 23.45 70.30 19.84
N TYR A 51 23.48 70.98 18.68
CA TYR A 51 24.45 72.02 18.19
C TYR A 51 25.89 71.56 17.80
N ASP A 52 26.60 72.16 16.82
CA ASP A 52 26.26 73.20 15.81
C ASP A 52 27.06 73.03 14.47
N ILE A 53 26.83 73.95 13.52
CA ILE A 53 27.16 73.95 12.08
C ILE A 53 28.56 74.58 11.76
N GLN A 54 28.94 74.62 10.46
CA GLN A 54 29.81 75.58 9.72
C GLN A 54 31.13 74.97 9.14
N ASP A 55 31.56 75.21 7.89
CA ASP A 55 30.90 75.75 6.67
C ASP A 55 31.82 75.61 5.41
N TYR A 56 31.30 76.00 4.23
CA TYR A 56 31.95 76.28 2.92
C TYR A 56 32.31 75.10 1.98
N ASP A 57 32.06 75.17 0.66
CA ASP A 57 31.46 76.25 -0.17
C ASP A 57 30.59 75.71 -1.34
N THR A 58 29.83 76.60 -1.97
CA THR A 58 28.91 76.35 -3.10
C THR A 58 29.21 77.26 -4.29
N GLN A 59 28.69 76.95 -5.49
CA GLN A 59 28.07 77.90 -6.45
C GLN A 59 27.72 77.19 -7.78
N ASP A 60 26.63 77.52 -8.50
CA ASP A 60 25.49 78.38 -8.16
C ASP A 60 24.19 77.96 -8.90
N ASN A 61 23.05 78.54 -8.51
CA ASN A 61 21.70 78.34 -9.05
C ASN A 61 21.30 79.47 -10.04
N ALA A 62 20.18 79.30 -10.77
CA ALA A 62 19.21 80.36 -11.17
C ALA A 62 18.18 79.86 -12.23
N ILE A 63 16.96 80.40 -12.40
CA ILE A 63 15.93 81.00 -11.49
C ILE A 63 14.66 81.30 -12.34
N GLN A 64 13.44 81.10 -11.78
CA GLN A 64 12.13 81.70 -12.23
C GLN A 64 11.62 81.40 -13.69
N ASP A 65 10.34 81.60 -14.08
CA ASP A 65 9.08 81.90 -13.37
C ASP A 65 7.82 81.42 -14.15
N SER A 66 6.65 81.52 -13.49
CA SER A 66 5.33 81.85 -14.05
C SER A 66 4.52 80.84 -14.87
N ALA A 67 3.22 81.11 -14.98
CA ALA A 67 2.20 80.35 -15.70
C ALA A 67 1.24 81.28 -16.47
N GLY A 68 0.52 80.72 -17.45
CA GLY A 68 -0.52 81.36 -18.28
C GLY A 68 -0.60 80.65 -19.64
N ASP A 69 -1.69 80.04 -20.14
CA ASP A 69 -3.16 80.27 -20.07
C ASP A 69 -3.71 81.18 -21.20
N GLN A 70 -5.01 81.03 -21.54
CA GLN A 70 -5.78 81.66 -22.65
C GLN A 70 -5.48 81.05 -24.05
N ASP A 71 -6.37 80.90 -25.05
CA ASP A 71 -7.84 81.10 -25.24
C ASP A 71 -8.22 80.46 -26.63
N LEU A 72 -9.45 80.06 -27.03
CA LEU A 72 -10.72 79.67 -26.38
C LEU A 72 -11.70 79.07 -27.46
N ASP A 73 -12.87 78.56 -27.05
CA ASP A 73 -14.16 78.44 -27.80
C ASP A 73 -14.39 77.26 -28.83
N PRO A 74 -15.65 76.87 -29.20
CA PRO A 74 -16.43 75.90 -28.40
C PRO A 74 -17.29 74.82 -29.16
N GLN A 75 -18.00 74.00 -28.35
CA GLN A 75 -19.12 73.04 -28.64
C GLN A 75 -18.77 71.64 -29.20
N ASP A 76 -19.42 70.53 -28.77
CA ASP A 76 -20.42 70.35 -27.68
C ASP A 76 -20.23 68.99 -26.94
N SER A 77 -20.92 68.88 -25.80
CA SER A 77 -20.97 67.81 -24.79
C SER A 77 -21.80 66.58 -25.22
N ALA A 78 -21.81 65.38 -24.59
CA ALA A 78 -21.20 64.75 -23.40
C ALA A 78 -21.48 63.21 -23.50
N VAL A 79 -20.96 62.23 -22.74
CA VAL A 79 -19.88 61.97 -21.75
C VAL A 79 -19.79 60.40 -21.67
N ASP A 80 -18.79 59.65 -21.18
CA ASP A 80 -17.80 59.79 -20.10
C ASP A 80 -16.40 59.26 -20.55
N GLN A 81 -15.55 58.71 -19.66
CA GLN A 81 -14.18 58.21 -19.97
C GLN A 81 -13.92 56.76 -19.45
N ASP A 82 -13.06 55.88 -19.98
CA ASP A 82 -11.73 55.93 -20.67
C ASP A 82 -10.55 56.22 -19.70
N TYR A 83 -9.60 55.28 -19.47
CA TYR A 83 -8.46 54.78 -20.28
C TYR A 83 -7.17 55.59 -20.09
N ASP A 84 -6.01 54.91 -19.99
CA ASP A 84 -4.72 55.43 -20.53
C ASP A 84 -3.65 54.32 -20.73
N LEU A 85 -2.66 54.61 -21.57
CA LEU A 85 -1.39 53.94 -21.90
C LEU A 85 -1.48 52.53 -22.55
N GLN A 86 -1.28 52.38 -23.88
CA GLN A 86 -0.05 52.55 -24.71
C GLN A 86 0.98 51.40 -24.54
N ASP A 87 1.42 50.61 -25.53
CA ASP A 87 1.51 50.73 -27.02
C ASP A 87 2.63 51.70 -27.52
N SER A 88 3.48 51.44 -28.52
CA SER A 88 3.59 50.35 -29.53
C SER A 88 5.08 49.99 -29.85
N ALA A 89 5.36 49.27 -30.95
CA ALA A 89 6.66 48.63 -31.29
C ALA A 89 7.58 49.39 -32.29
N VAL A 90 8.85 48.95 -32.39
CA VAL A 90 9.87 49.20 -33.44
C VAL A 90 10.84 47.98 -33.47
N ASP A 91 11.28 47.30 -34.54
CA ASP A 91 11.15 47.35 -36.02
C ASP A 91 12.40 47.83 -36.83
N GLN A 92 12.76 47.07 -37.89
CA GLN A 92 13.74 47.29 -38.99
C GLN A 92 15.22 47.68 -38.66
N ASP A 93 16.26 46.93 -39.11
CA ASP A 93 16.83 46.69 -40.46
C ASP A 93 17.86 47.73 -40.94
N LEU A 94 18.93 47.24 -41.62
CA LEU A 94 19.55 47.83 -42.82
C LEU A 94 20.83 47.08 -43.24
N ASP A 95 20.76 46.35 -44.36
CA ASP A 95 21.91 46.22 -45.28
C ASP A 95 21.73 47.20 -46.46
N SER A 96 22.66 47.21 -47.42
CA SER A 96 23.16 48.46 -47.99
C SER A 96 23.11 48.56 -49.52
N GLN A 97 22.45 49.62 -50.01
CA GLN A 97 22.62 50.23 -51.35
C GLN A 97 22.17 49.33 -52.55
N ASP A 98 21.94 49.80 -53.79
CA ASP A 98 21.99 51.14 -54.39
C ASP A 98 21.02 51.27 -55.60
N SER A 99 20.78 52.51 -56.06
CA SER A 99 20.60 52.90 -57.46
C SER A 99 19.36 52.46 -58.30
N ALA A 100 18.24 53.16 -58.08
CA ALA A 100 17.63 54.11 -59.05
C ALA A 100 17.05 53.66 -60.44
N VAL A 101 16.36 54.65 -61.05
CA VAL A 101 15.81 54.76 -62.43
C VAL A 101 14.42 54.13 -62.69
N ASP A 102 13.43 54.75 -63.36
CA ASP A 102 12.87 56.13 -63.46
C ASP A 102 11.63 56.07 -64.42
N GLN A 103 10.76 57.09 -64.41
CA GLN A 103 9.80 57.49 -65.46
C GLN A 103 8.51 56.68 -65.78
N ASN A 104 7.39 57.29 -65.34
CA ASN A 104 6.28 57.83 -66.17
C ASN A 104 5.06 56.99 -66.64
N LEU A 105 3.94 57.74 -66.68
CA LEU A 105 2.60 57.50 -67.29
C LEU A 105 1.73 56.48 -66.53
N GLU A 106 0.50 56.76 -66.08
CA GLU A 106 -0.67 57.43 -66.74
C GLU A 106 -1.24 56.54 -67.88
N ASP A 107 -2.55 56.30 -68.03
CA ASP A 107 -3.71 56.95 -67.39
C ASP A 107 -5.08 56.21 -67.59
N ILE A 108 -6.15 56.82 -67.05
CA ILE A 108 -7.47 57.06 -67.69
C ILE A 108 -8.74 56.17 -67.44
N PHE A 109 -9.86 56.90 -67.19
CA PHE A 109 -11.30 56.57 -67.06
C PHE A 109 -11.77 55.61 -65.94
N GLN A 110 -12.71 55.94 -65.03
CA GLN A 110 -14.06 56.58 -65.10
C GLN A 110 -15.12 55.72 -65.83
N GLU A 111 -16.43 55.66 -65.52
CA GLU A 111 -17.32 55.99 -64.37
C GLU A 111 -18.59 55.07 -64.55
N GLU A 112 -19.87 55.20 -64.16
CA GLU A 112 -20.86 56.17 -63.60
C GLU A 112 -22.04 55.29 -63.03
N ASN A 113 -23.02 55.67 -62.20
CA ASN A 113 -23.31 56.77 -61.24
C ASN A 113 -24.67 56.45 -60.49
N ASN A 114 -25.11 57.25 -59.50
CA ASN A 114 -26.49 57.35 -58.95
C ASN A 114 -27.10 56.11 -58.21
N GLU A 115 -28.19 56.16 -57.41
CA GLU A 115 -28.87 57.17 -56.55
C GLU A 115 -29.91 56.43 -55.65
N GLU A 116 -30.26 57.02 -54.48
CA GLU A 116 -31.58 56.94 -53.77
C GLU A 116 -32.17 55.54 -53.37
N ASP A 117 -33.16 55.39 -52.46
CA ASP A 117 -33.61 56.08 -51.22
C ASP A 117 -34.71 55.18 -50.54
N VAL A 118 -35.28 55.61 -49.39
CA VAL A 118 -36.60 55.22 -48.81
C VAL A 118 -36.74 53.92 -47.99
N GLN A 119 -36.58 54.10 -46.67
CA GLN A 119 -37.48 53.73 -45.54
C GLN A 119 -37.93 52.28 -45.18
N GLU A 120 -38.19 52.17 -43.86
CA GLU A 120 -39.05 51.24 -43.11
C GLU A 120 -40.57 51.30 -43.56
N PRO A 121 -41.60 50.65 -42.92
CA PRO A 121 -41.61 49.97 -41.62
C PRO A 121 -42.59 48.77 -41.34
N SER A 122 -42.42 48.22 -40.12
CA SER A 122 -43.49 47.79 -39.17
C SER A 122 -44.19 46.41 -39.23
N PHE A 123 -44.04 45.71 -38.09
CA PHE A 123 -45.10 45.21 -37.16
C PHE A 123 -45.70 43.78 -37.19
N TYR A 124 -45.61 43.20 -35.98
CA TYR A 124 -46.46 42.23 -35.26
C TYR A 124 -46.22 40.71 -35.29
N GLU A 125 -46.68 40.12 -34.17
CA GLU A 125 -46.49 38.78 -33.57
C GLU A 125 -47.35 37.70 -34.31
N GLU A 126 -47.30 36.39 -34.06
CA GLU A 126 -47.11 35.63 -32.81
C GLU A 126 -46.33 34.28 -32.94
N THR A 127 -45.92 33.84 -31.75
CA THR A 127 -45.47 32.55 -31.19
C THR A 127 -46.10 31.23 -31.75
N PHE A 128 -45.64 29.99 -31.47
CA PHE A 128 -44.60 29.43 -30.56
C PHE A 128 -44.22 27.94 -30.88
N GLU A 129 -43.12 27.46 -30.28
CA GLU A 129 -42.82 26.12 -29.67
C GLU A 129 -43.46 24.80 -30.20
N GLU A 130 -42.77 23.64 -30.23
CA GLU A 130 -41.32 23.31 -30.10
C GLU A 130 -41.04 21.86 -30.60
N ASP A 131 -39.82 21.62 -31.10
CA ASP A 131 -39.21 20.33 -31.51
C ASP A 131 -38.01 20.03 -30.57
N ASP A 132 -37.15 19.01 -30.71
CA ASP A 132 -37.20 17.55 -31.01
C ASP A 132 -35.71 17.08 -31.14
N THR A 133 -35.43 15.79 -31.33
CA THR A 133 -34.17 15.21 -31.89
C THR A 133 -32.86 15.31 -31.07
N GLN A 134 -31.72 14.64 -31.40
CA GLN A 134 -31.37 13.27 -31.89
C GLN A 134 -29.94 12.95 -31.33
N ASP A 135 -29.44 11.71 -31.15
CA ASP A 135 -29.09 10.65 -32.13
C ASP A 135 -28.08 11.14 -33.20
N GLN A 136 -27.06 10.45 -33.72
CA GLN A 136 -26.26 9.23 -33.46
C GLN A 136 -25.31 9.08 -34.69
N SER A 137 -24.29 8.20 -34.62
CA SER A 137 -23.62 7.51 -35.75
C SER A 137 -22.57 8.17 -36.70
N PHE A 138 -21.73 7.26 -37.21
CA PHE A 138 -20.67 7.25 -38.27
C PHE A 138 -21.24 7.47 -39.71
N PRO A 139 -20.48 7.59 -40.85
CA PRO A 139 -19.34 6.71 -41.25
C PRO A 139 -18.26 7.18 -42.30
N GLU A 140 -17.27 6.28 -42.49
CA GLU A 140 -16.50 5.77 -43.68
C GLU A 140 -16.19 6.58 -44.98
N ASP A 141 -14.94 6.37 -45.44
CA ASP A 141 -14.37 6.14 -46.80
C ASP A 141 -14.62 7.02 -48.04
N TYR A 142 -13.55 7.16 -48.86
CA TYR A 142 -13.56 7.00 -50.34
C TYR A 142 -12.14 6.73 -50.91
N SER A 143 -12.04 6.38 -52.21
CA SER A 143 -10.87 5.77 -52.87
C SER A 143 -10.52 6.35 -54.25
N GLU A 144 -9.28 6.19 -54.74
CA GLU A 144 -8.81 6.06 -56.16
C GLU A 144 -7.25 6.16 -56.19
N GLY A 145 -6.47 5.69 -57.18
CA GLY A 145 -6.75 4.99 -58.46
C GLY A 145 -5.46 4.44 -59.13
N ASP A 146 -5.57 3.88 -60.34
CA ASP A 146 -4.53 3.13 -61.09
C ASP A 146 -3.41 3.96 -61.76
N THR A 147 -2.17 3.43 -61.88
CA THR A 147 -1.36 3.43 -63.14
C THR A 147 -0.02 2.64 -63.08
N GLN A 148 0.22 1.82 -64.12
CA GLN A 148 1.45 1.51 -64.91
C GLN A 148 2.87 1.93 -64.41
N ASP A 149 3.99 1.22 -64.66
CA ASP A 149 4.32 -0.03 -65.40
C ASP A 149 5.79 -0.50 -65.11
N GLN A 150 6.18 -1.71 -65.56
CA GLN A 150 7.53 -2.25 -65.86
C GLN A 150 8.40 -3.06 -64.86
N SER A 151 8.96 -4.15 -65.41
CA SER A 151 10.07 -5.05 -64.98
C SER A 151 9.95 -5.78 -63.64
N LEU A 152 9.99 -7.13 -63.51
CA LEU A 152 10.62 -8.29 -64.19
C LEU A 152 12.07 -8.65 -63.81
N ALA A 153 12.23 -9.95 -63.48
CA ALA A 153 13.46 -10.74 -63.23
C ALA A 153 14.25 -10.46 -61.93
N GLY A 154 14.81 -11.47 -61.24
CA GLY A 154 14.67 -12.94 -61.45
C GLY A 154 15.77 -13.78 -60.76
N GLY A 155 15.56 -15.11 -60.64
CA GLY A 155 16.51 -16.09 -60.08
C GLY A 155 16.39 -16.28 -58.56
N SER A 156 16.24 -17.46 -57.92
CA SER A 156 16.37 -18.91 -58.25
C SER A 156 17.79 -19.52 -58.29
N THR A 157 17.85 -20.84 -58.04
CA THR A 157 19.05 -21.74 -57.84
C THR A 157 19.69 -21.65 -56.45
N GLU A 158 20.19 -22.71 -55.80
CA GLU A 158 20.15 -24.19 -55.97
C GLU A 158 20.35 -24.80 -54.54
N GLN A 159 19.87 -25.99 -54.14
CA GLN A 159 20.37 -27.36 -54.39
C GLN A 159 21.91 -27.54 -54.19
N ALA A 160 22.43 -28.62 -53.61
CA ALA A 160 21.86 -29.91 -53.15
C ALA A 160 22.52 -30.33 -51.78
N ASP A 161 22.66 -31.57 -51.26
CA ASP A 161 22.70 -32.93 -51.85
C ASP A 161 22.48 -34.07 -50.81
N GLU A 162 22.00 -35.23 -51.28
CA GLU A 162 22.37 -36.64 -50.93
C GLU A 162 22.44 -37.22 -49.48
N ASN A 163 22.21 -38.52 -49.21
CA ASN A 163 21.36 -39.54 -49.88
C ASN A 163 21.05 -40.79 -49.00
N VAL A 164 20.13 -41.63 -49.50
CA VAL A 164 19.51 -42.92 -49.09
C VAL A 164 20.17 -43.94 -48.11
N ASN A 165 19.28 -44.86 -47.66
CA ASN A 165 19.45 -46.21 -47.07
C ASN A 165 19.84 -46.29 -45.58
N ALA A 166 19.13 -46.99 -44.67
CA ALA A 166 18.19 -48.13 -44.73
C ALA A 166 18.82 -49.53 -44.89
N GLU A 167 18.84 -50.28 -43.79
CA GLU A 167 18.76 -51.74 -43.75
C GLU A 167 18.23 -52.20 -42.37
N GLU A 168 17.30 -53.16 -42.36
CA GLU A 168 17.04 -54.06 -41.22
C GLU A 168 18.25 -55.06 -41.11
N PRO A 169 18.37 -56.05 -40.17
CA PRO A 169 17.28 -56.67 -39.40
C PRO A 169 17.62 -57.42 -38.07
N LEU A 170 16.67 -58.27 -37.66
CA LEU A 170 16.81 -59.57 -36.96
C LEU A 170 17.35 -59.64 -35.51
N LEU A 171 16.53 -60.30 -34.68
CA LEU A 171 16.89 -61.37 -33.72
C LEU A 171 17.74 -61.00 -32.48
N ALA A 172 17.58 -61.66 -31.34
CA ALA A 172 16.52 -62.55 -30.82
C ALA A 172 16.76 -62.80 -29.32
N GLU A 173 15.91 -63.63 -28.70
CA GLU A 173 16.26 -64.63 -27.67
C GLU A 173 16.87 -64.11 -26.33
N ASP A 174 16.39 -64.53 -25.16
CA ASP A 174 15.25 -65.41 -24.88
C ASP A 174 14.80 -65.27 -23.41
N ASP A 175 13.77 -66.04 -23.03
CA ASP A 175 13.54 -66.69 -21.72
C ASP A 175 13.93 -65.97 -20.40
N THR A 176 13.08 -65.94 -19.36
CA THR A 176 11.73 -66.53 -19.11
C THR A 176 11.05 -65.63 -18.03
N ALA A 177 9.73 -65.53 -17.92
CA ALA A 177 8.78 -66.49 -17.34
C ALA A 177 9.22 -67.04 -15.96
N GLU A 178 8.37 -67.30 -14.97
CA GLU A 178 6.90 -67.45 -14.93
C GLU A 178 6.30 -66.43 -13.91
N LEU A 179 5.01 -66.04 -13.85
CA LEU A 179 3.75 -66.81 -13.90
C LEU A 179 3.66 -67.84 -12.72
N VAL A 180 2.50 -68.20 -12.15
CA VAL A 180 1.07 -67.89 -12.39
C VAL A 180 0.33 -67.77 -11.02
N GLU A 181 -1.01 -67.72 -11.05
CA GLU A 181 -1.94 -68.32 -10.05
C GLU A 181 -2.18 -67.60 -8.69
N ASP A 182 -3.41 -67.52 -8.16
CA ASP A 182 -4.72 -67.88 -8.73
C ASP A 182 -5.92 -67.15 -8.05
N ASP A 183 -7.13 -67.40 -8.58
CA ASP A 183 -8.48 -67.30 -8.00
C ASP A 183 -8.58 -67.43 -6.44
N THR A 184 -9.57 -66.88 -5.71
CA THR A 184 -10.87 -66.25 -6.05
C THR A 184 -11.16 -65.05 -5.08
N GLU A 185 -12.34 -64.48 -4.77
CA GLU A 185 -13.77 -64.85 -4.78
C GLU A 185 -14.71 -63.69 -5.25
N GLU A 186 -15.97 -64.06 -5.50
CA GLU A 186 -17.21 -63.27 -5.67
C GLU A 186 -17.51 -62.25 -4.53
N LEU A 187 -18.40 -61.25 -4.59
CA LEU A 187 -19.26 -60.55 -5.58
C LEU A 187 -19.64 -59.18 -4.90
N VAL A 188 -20.43 -58.20 -5.35
CA VAL A 188 -21.47 -57.92 -6.39
C VAL A 188 -21.37 -56.37 -6.62
N ASP A 189 -21.54 -55.70 -7.77
CA ASP A 189 -22.52 -55.72 -8.88
C ASP A 189 -23.98 -55.40 -8.42
N ASP A 190 -24.69 -54.37 -8.91
CA ASP A 190 -24.73 -53.68 -10.21
C ASP A 190 -24.43 -52.15 -10.14
N GLY A 191 -24.29 -51.37 -11.23
CA GLY A 191 -24.19 -51.70 -12.67
C GLY A 191 -24.80 -50.59 -13.58
N GLY A 192 -24.15 -50.27 -14.71
CA GLY A 192 -24.49 -49.14 -15.63
C GLY A 192 -23.59 -47.92 -15.39
N ASP A 193 -22.63 -47.54 -16.24
CA ASP A 193 -22.59 -47.43 -17.72
C ASP A 193 -23.49 -46.29 -18.27
N GLY A 194 -23.05 -45.47 -19.25
CA GLY A 194 -21.97 -45.69 -20.22
C GLY A 194 -20.96 -44.55 -20.44
N THR A 195 -20.39 -44.50 -21.65
CA THR A 195 -19.02 -44.02 -21.93
C THR A 195 -18.88 -43.17 -23.22
N TYR A 196 -17.66 -42.64 -23.46
CA TYR A 196 -17.16 -41.98 -24.69
C TYR A 196 -17.72 -40.56 -24.96
N ASP A 197 -16.99 -39.60 -25.56
CA ASP A 197 -15.67 -39.56 -26.24
C ASP A 197 -14.85 -38.35 -25.70
N ASN A 198 -13.50 -38.40 -25.58
CA ASN A 198 -12.46 -38.07 -26.59
C ASN A 198 -12.61 -36.65 -27.19
N ASP A 199 -11.60 -35.79 -27.34
CA ASP A 199 -10.15 -35.80 -27.04
C ASP A 199 -9.74 -34.35 -26.60
N ASP A 200 -8.51 -33.92 -26.31
CA ASP A 200 -7.15 -34.37 -26.71
C ASP A 200 -6.08 -34.00 -25.63
N ALA A 201 -4.80 -34.06 -25.98
CA ALA A 201 -3.62 -34.16 -25.13
C ALA A 201 -2.52 -33.10 -25.38
N PHE A 202 -1.59 -32.97 -24.42
CA PHE A 202 -0.13 -32.95 -24.74
C PHE A 202 0.72 -33.34 -23.51
N ALA A 203 1.85 -34.02 -23.71
CA ALA A 203 2.75 -34.47 -22.63
C ALA A 203 4.19 -34.77 -23.13
N ALA A 204 5.15 -34.80 -22.19
CA ALA A 204 6.61 -35.01 -22.38
C ALA A 204 7.32 -33.89 -23.18
N TYR A 205 8.63 -33.67 -23.11
CA TYR A 205 9.76 -34.32 -22.39
C TYR A 205 10.24 -33.39 -21.22
N VAL A 206 11.14 -33.73 -20.29
CA VAL A 206 12.31 -34.63 -20.26
C VAL A 206 12.40 -35.31 -18.88
N ASN A 207 12.90 -36.54 -18.79
CA ASN A 207 13.57 -37.01 -17.57
C ASN A 207 14.62 -38.10 -17.87
N ARG A 208 15.86 -37.94 -17.39
CA ARG A 208 16.83 -39.05 -17.25
C ARG A 208 17.85 -38.73 -16.17
N GLU A 209 18.08 -39.71 -15.30
CA GLU A 209 18.86 -39.61 -14.06
C GLU A 209 20.38 -39.66 -14.30
N MET A 210 21.15 -39.16 -13.33
CA MET A 210 22.25 -39.93 -12.76
C MET A 210 22.55 -39.51 -11.32
N ASN A 211 23.39 -40.29 -10.61
CA ASN A 211 23.18 -40.53 -9.17
C ASN A 211 24.48 -40.56 -8.35
N LEU A 212 24.38 -40.11 -7.09
CA LEU A 212 25.21 -40.44 -5.90
C LEU A 212 26.70 -39.99 -5.77
N THR A 213 27.00 -39.54 -4.53
CA THR A 213 28.27 -39.55 -3.76
C THR A 213 29.44 -38.62 -4.10
N GLY A 214 29.92 -37.87 -3.09
CA GLY A 214 31.19 -37.11 -3.11
C GLY A 214 31.32 -36.17 -1.89
N ASP A 215 32.44 -36.26 -1.16
CA ASP A 215 32.71 -35.70 0.18
C ASP A 215 32.44 -34.19 0.46
N LEU A 216 32.00 -33.97 1.70
CA LEU A 216 32.43 -32.97 2.69
C LEU A 216 33.18 -31.67 2.28
N ALA A 217 32.62 -30.58 2.81
CA ALA A 217 33.27 -29.49 3.57
C ALA A 217 33.69 -28.16 2.88
N SER A 218 33.29 -27.09 3.58
CA SER A 218 33.90 -25.77 3.74
C SER A 218 34.04 -24.79 2.57
N ASP A 219 33.57 -23.58 2.90
CA ASP A 219 34.06 -22.25 2.53
C ASP A 219 33.40 -21.50 1.35
N THR A 220 33.77 -20.22 1.29
CA THR A 220 33.05 -19.08 0.73
C THR A 220 33.39 -18.82 -0.74
N GLY A 221 32.42 -18.28 -1.48
CA GLY A 221 32.64 -17.78 -2.85
C GLY A 221 31.33 -17.37 -3.53
N ASN A 222 31.33 -16.19 -4.16
CA ASN A 222 30.30 -15.81 -5.13
C ASN A 222 30.43 -16.68 -6.39
N LEU A 223 29.30 -17.05 -6.99
CA LEU A 223 29.16 -17.10 -8.46
C LEU A 223 27.75 -16.64 -8.85
N GLU A 224 27.65 -16.15 -10.08
CA GLU A 224 26.50 -15.43 -10.64
C GLU A 224 25.68 -16.32 -11.58
N GLY A 225 24.54 -15.81 -12.06
CA GLY A 225 23.97 -16.22 -13.35
C GLY A 225 22.99 -17.39 -13.37
N GLU A 226 21.73 -17.12 -13.03
CA GLU A 226 20.58 -17.22 -13.96
C GLU A 226 19.29 -16.86 -13.20
N GLU A 227 18.81 -15.61 -13.33
CA GLU A 227 17.57 -15.18 -12.68
C GLU A 227 16.35 -15.37 -13.58
N THR A 228 15.52 -16.36 -13.27
CA THR A 228 14.11 -16.34 -13.69
C THR A 228 13.37 -15.26 -12.89
N ILE A 229 12.70 -14.35 -13.58
CA ILE A 229 12.00 -13.20 -12.99
C ILE A 229 11.02 -13.64 -11.90
N SER A 230 11.24 -13.15 -10.67
CA SER A 230 10.41 -13.38 -9.49
C SER A 230 10.33 -12.11 -8.66
N GLU A 231 9.23 -11.90 -7.93
CA GLU A 231 9.04 -10.76 -7.00
C GLU A 231 10.29 -10.53 -6.11
N PRO A 232 10.63 -9.27 -5.77
CA PRO A 232 11.84 -8.94 -5.01
C PRO A 232 11.95 -9.80 -3.73
N ARG A 233 13.03 -10.60 -3.67
CA ARG A 233 13.21 -11.65 -2.66
C ARG A 233 13.27 -11.05 -1.26
N ARG A 234 12.14 -11.04 -0.53
CA ARG A 234 12.07 -10.58 0.86
C ARG A 234 13.19 -11.21 1.70
N LYS A 235 14.11 -10.36 2.16
CA LYS A 235 15.21 -10.72 3.07
C LYS A 235 14.64 -11.58 4.21
N SER A 236 15.27 -12.72 4.47
CA SER A 236 14.87 -13.60 5.58
C SER A 236 15.24 -12.93 6.89
N SER A 237 14.27 -12.77 7.79
CA SER A 237 14.56 -12.34 9.14
C SER A 237 15.51 -13.34 9.80
N TYR A 238 16.30 -12.83 10.73
CA TYR A 238 17.34 -13.59 11.43
C TYR A 238 16.82 -14.86 12.13
N ALA A 239 15.50 -14.96 12.41
CA ALA A 239 14.85 -16.13 12.98
C ALA A 239 14.82 -17.37 12.05
N SER A 240 14.67 -17.20 10.73
CA SER A 240 14.68 -18.34 9.77
C SER A 240 16.09 -18.73 9.32
N THR A 241 17.04 -17.79 9.30
CA THR A 241 18.46 -18.09 9.01
C THR A 241 19.08 -19.06 10.03
N ARG A 242 18.62 -19.02 11.29
CA ARG A 242 19.05 -19.92 12.37
C ARG A 242 18.28 -21.26 12.42
N LEU A 243 17.43 -21.58 11.44
CA LEU A 243 16.85 -22.90 11.28
C LEU A 243 17.80 -23.83 10.50
N THR A 244 17.97 -25.06 10.98
CA THR A 244 18.88 -26.05 10.40
C THR A 244 18.20 -27.42 10.23
N GLY A 245 18.76 -28.26 9.33
CA GLY A 245 18.25 -29.60 9.04
C GLY A 245 16.77 -29.59 8.63
N THR A 246 16.03 -30.60 9.07
CA THR A 246 14.60 -30.77 8.76
C THR A 246 13.73 -29.56 9.11
N ASN A 247 14.10 -28.75 10.11
CA ASN A 247 13.38 -27.50 10.42
C ASN A 247 13.48 -26.47 9.30
N ARG A 248 14.64 -26.39 8.62
CA ARG A 248 14.86 -25.45 7.52
C ARG A 248 14.06 -25.88 6.30
N THR A 249 14.16 -27.16 5.92
CA THR A 249 13.37 -27.74 4.83
C THR A 249 11.87 -27.57 5.05
N LEU A 250 11.37 -27.85 6.27
CA LEU A 250 9.96 -27.60 6.62
C LEU A 250 9.59 -26.11 6.58
N TYR A 251 10.49 -25.20 6.96
CA TYR A 251 10.23 -23.76 6.90
C TYR A 251 10.11 -23.26 5.45
N ASP A 252 11.08 -23.59 4.58
CA ASP A 252 11.08 -23.09 3.20
C ASP A 252 9.85 -23.63 2.43
N LEU A 253 9.53 -24.92 2.59
CA LEU A 253 8.33 -25.54 2.01
C LEU A 253 7.03 -24.95 2.55
N LEU A 254 6.95 -24.64 3.86
CA LEU A 254 5.78 -23.97 4.43
C LEU A 254 5.65 -22.53 3.94
N ARG A 255 6.75 -21.80 3.75
CA ARG A 255 6.75 -20.40 3.28
C ARG A 255 6.07 -20.29 1.92
N GLU A 256 6.39 -21.18 0.98
CA GLU A 256 5.76 -21.20 -0.34
C GLU A 256 4.29 -21.62 -0.30
N GLU A 257 3.94 -22.63 0.50
CA GLU A 257 2.53 -23.03 0.62
C GLU A 257 1.66 -22.02 1.40
N ILE A 258 2.25 -21.23 2.30
CA ILE A 258 1.59 -20.10 2.98
C ILE A 258 1.34 -18.94 2.00
N ARG A 259 2.28 -18.64 1.09
CA ARG A 259 2.07 -17.64 0.03
C ARG A 259 0.89 -18.01 -0.87
N LYS A 260 0.80 -19.27 -1.30
CA LYS A 260 -0.34 -19.81 -2.09
C LYS A 260 -1.69 -19.68 -1.38
N VAL A 261 -1.72 -19.69 -0.04
CA VAL A 261 -2.94 -19.38 0.71
C VAL A 261 -3.21 -17.87 0.77
N ALA A 262 -2.16 -17.06 0.81
CA ALA A 262 -2.27 -15.61 0.89
C ALA A 262 -2.65 -14.92 -0.43
N ASP A 263 -2.22 -15.46 -1.57
CA ASP A 263 -2.64 -15.02 -2.92
C ASP A 263 -4.01 -15.60 -3.35
N GLY A 264 -4.50 -16.62 -2.64
CA GLY A 264 -5.80 -17.24 -2.86
C GLY A 264 -5.80 -18.41 -3.85
N THR A 265 -4.65 -18.81 -4.41
CA THR A 265 -4.52 -19.99 -5.28
C THR A 265 -4.76 -21.31 -4.54
N ARG A 266 -4.58 -21.33 -3.20
CA ARG A 266 -4.81 -22.48 -2.31
C ARG A 266 -5.76 -22.10 -1.17
N SER A 267 -6.87 -22.81 -1.02
CA SER A 267 -7.79 -22.58 0.12
C SER A 267 -7.39 -23.35 1.40
N SER A 268 -6.64 -24.44 1.30
CA SER A 268 -6.35 -25.35 2.42
C SER A 268 -5.10 -24.97 3.23
N THR A 269 -5.27 -24.82 4.54
CA THR A 269 -4.22 -24.50 5.53
C THR A 269 -3.66 -25.72 6.24
N ALA A 270 -3.95 -26.91 5.71
CA ALA A 270 -3.29 -28.16 6.04
C ALA A 270 -2.27 -28.50 4.95
N PHE A 271 -1.00 -28.58 5.33
CA PHE A 271 0.15 -28.85 4.47
C PHE A 271 0.76 -30.20 4.85
N SER A 272 1.07 -31.04 3.87
CA SER A 272 1.58 -32.41 4.09
C SER A 272 2.81 -32.65 3.22
N PHE A 273 3.93 -33.02 3.85
CA PHE A 273 5.21 -33.23 3.17
C PHE A 273 5.65 -34.70 3.30
N SER A 274 6.03 -35.35 2.20
CA SER A 274 6.52 -36.73 2.23
C SER A 274 7.87 -36.81 2.96
N LEU A 275 8.20 -38.00 3.49
CA LEU A 275 9.47 -38.20 4.19
C LEU A 275 10.67 -38.03 3.24
N GLU A 276 10.52 -38.50 1.99
CA GLU A 276 11.42 -38.28 0.86
C GLU A 276 11.77 -36.80 0.65
N VAL A 277 10.77 -35.91 0.54
CA VAL A 277 10.96 -34.47 0.35
C VAL A 277 11.62 -33.79 1.56
N LEU A 278 11.63 -34.45 2.72
CA LEU A 278 12.27 -33.98 3.95
C LEU A 278 13.64 -34.62 4.22
N GLY A 279 14.12 -35.53 3.36
CA GLY A 279 15.35 -36.29 3.57
C GLY A 279 15.26 -37.29 4.74
N ILE A 280 14.07 -37.79 5.05
CA ILE A 280 13.78 -38.68 6.18
C ILE A 280 13.61 -40.13 5.70
N GLU A 281 14.41 -41.04 6.25
CA GLU A 281 14.27 -42.48 6.00
C GLU A 281 13.10 -43.11 6.81
N GLN A 282 12.61 -44.26 6.34
CA GLN A 282 11.51 -44.99 6.99
C GLN A 282 11.98 -45.78 8.22
N ILE A 283 11.75 -45.25 9.42
CA ILE A 283 12.13 -45.90 10.69
C ILE A 283 11.03 -46.87 11.18
N SER A 284 11.42 -48.00 11.78
CA SER A 284 10.51 -48.89 12.51
C SER A 284 11.03 -49.26 13.90
N TRP A 285 10.15 -49.30 14.90
CA TRP A 285 10.44 -49.61 16.30
C TRP A 285 9.58 -50.78 16.82
N THR A 286 10.15 -51.63 17.66
CA THR A 286 9.45 -52.61 18.50
C THR A 286 8.91 -51.95 19.79
N PRO A 287 8.12 -52.65 20.63
CA PRO A 287 7.72 -52.12 21.94
C PRO A 287 8.92 -51.82 22.86
N GLU A 288 9.99 -52.62 22.76
CA GLU A 288 11.23 -52.45 23.53
C GLU A 288 11.99 -51.18 23.12
N ASP A 289 12.14 -50.94 21.81
CA ASP A 289 12.76 -49.71 21.27
C ASP A 289 12.03 -48.43 21.70
N LEU A 290 10.72 -48.51 21.97
CA LEU A 290 9.88 -47.41 22.45
C LEU A 290 9.79 -47.35 23.99
N GLY A 291 10.29 -48.34 24.72
CA GLY A 291 10.14 -48.45 26.17
C GLY A 291 8.71 -48.66 26.66
N VAL A 292 7.83 -49.28 25.85
CA VAL A 292 6.40 -49.48 26.15
C VAL A 292 6.02 -50.96 26.21
N GLU A 293 5.01 -51.30 27.02
CA GLU A 293 4.53 -52.69 27.13
C GLU A 293 3.82 -53.17 25.86
N ASN A 294 3.05 -52.29 25.20
CA ASN A 294 2.31 -52.61 23.97
C ASN A 294 2.22 -51.39 23.03
N ILE A 295 2.45 -51.63 21.72
CA ILE A 295 2.22 -50.62 20.67
C ILE A 295 0.72 -50.44 20.39
N LEU A 296 -0.09 -51.48 20.59
CA LEU A 296 -1.54 -51.45 20.36
C LEU A 296 -2.33 -51.66 21.64
N VAL A 297 -3.44 -50.94 21.76
CA VAL A 297 -4.47 -51.11 22.80
C VAL A 297 -5.84 -51.26 22.14
N TYR A 298 -6.73 -52.03 22.76
CA TYR A 298 -8.08 -52.24 22.24
C TYR A 298 -8.99 -51.05 22.59
N ASP A 299 -9.53 -50.39 21.58
CA ASP A 299 -10.49 -49.30 21.74
C ASP A 299 -11.93 -49.83 21.66
N GLU A 300 -12.58 -49.95 22.82
CA GLU A 300 -13.96 -50.46 22.94
C GLU A 300 -14.98 -49.62 22.14
N ALA A 301 -14.74 -48.32 21.97
CA ALA A 301 -15.64 -47.41 21.25
C ALA A 301 -15.45 -47.48 19.73
N LYS A 302 -14.27 -47.91 19.25
CA LYS A 302 -13.98 -48.15 17.83
C LYS A 302 -14.06 -49.64 17.43
N GLY A 303 -14.19 -50.56 18.39
CA GLY A 303 -14.30 -52.00 18.17
C GLY A 303 -13.05 -52.66 17.61
N LYS A 304 -11.86 -52.05 17.81
CA LYS A 304 -10.60 -52.52 17.23
C LYS A 304 -9.37 -52.06 18.01
N ASN A 305 -8.24 -52.73 17.76
CA ASN A 305 -6.93 -52.25 18.20
C ASN A 305 -6.58 -50.90 17.54
N VAL A 306 -5.95 -50.01 18.31
CA VAL A 306 -5.42 -48.71 17.89
C VAL A 306 -4.05 -48.49 18.49
N LEU A 307 -3.26 -47.58 17.90
CA LEU A 307 -1.97 -47.14 18.44
C LEU A 307 -2.14 -46.58 19.86
N SER A 308 -1.33 -47.06 20.82
CA SER A 308 -1.34 -46.60 22.20
C SER A 308 -0.84 -45.16 22.33
N SER A 309 -1.36 -44.42 23.32
CA SER A 309 -0.93 -43.05 23.61
C SER A 309 0.56 -43.00 23.96
N GLU A 310 1.06 -44.06 24.58
CA GLU A 310 2.40 -44.23 25.09
C GLU A 310 3.37 -44.47 23.93
N ALA A 311 3.08 -45.42 23.02
CA ALA A 311 3.90 -45.70 21.84
C ALA A 311 3.94 -44.50 20.88
N ASN A 312 2.79 -43.84 20.67
CA ASN A 312 2.72 -42.60 19.88
C ASN A 312 3.54 -41.45 20.50
N SER A 313 3.63 -41.38 21.83
CA SER A 313 4.43 -40.35 22.52
C SER A 313 5.93 -40.67 22.50
N ALA A 314 6.31 -41.93 22.71
CA ALA A 314 7.69 -42.39 22.62
C ALA A 314 8.28 -42.20 21.21
N ALA A 315 7.55 -42.62 20.17
CA ALA A 315 7.97 -42.45 18.78
C ALA A 315 8.10 -40.97 18.37
N LYS A 316 7.26 -40.08 18.92
CA LYS A 316 7.40 -38.63 18.78
C LYS A 316 8.68 -38.11 19.42
N ALA A 317 8.96 -38.47 20.67
CA ALA A 317 10.17 -38.05 21.36
C ALA A 317 11.45 -38.49 20.63
N ILE A 318 11.48 -39.71 20.09
CA ILE A 318 12.59 -40.23 19.29
C ILE A 318 12.75 -39.45 17.98
N LEU A 319 11.66 -39.09 17.29
CA LEU A 319 11.74 -38.28 16.06
C LEU A 319 12.10 -36.82 16.33
N GLU A 320 11.71 -36.27 17.48
CA GLU A 320 12.10 -34.93 17.94
C GLU A 320 13.59 -34.88 18.33
N ASP A 321 14.17 -35.99 18.82
CA ASP A 321 15.61 -36.14 19.11
C ASP A 321 16.44 -36.33 17.82
N ILE A 322 16.04 -37.25 16.93
CA ILE A 322 16.77 -37.57 15.68
C ILE A 322 16.75 -36.41 14.68
N TYR A 323 15.58 -35.79 14.45
CA TYR A 323 15.39 -34.78 13.40
C TYR A 323 15.24 -33.35 13.95
N GLY A 324 15.31 -33.16 15.26
CA GLY A 324 15.32 -31.84 15.92
C GLY A 324 14.07 -30.99 15.70
N ILE A 325 12.94 -31.57 15.27
CA ILE A 325 11.78 -30.84 14.73
C ILE A 325 11.13 -29.97 15.81
N ASN A 326 11.33 -28.66 15.73
CA ASN A 326 10.90 -27.68 16.71
C ASN A 326 9.79 -26.78 16.14
N ILE A 327 8.56 -27.27 16.26
CA ILE A 327 7.33 -26.62 15.77
C ILE A 327 7.14 -25.20 16.35
N LEU A 328 7.66 -24.92 17.55
CA LEU A 328 7.60 -23.58 18.16
C LEU A 328 8.53 -22.58 17.45
N ARG A 329 9.79 -22.95 17.21
CA ARG A 329 10.74 -22.13 16.42
C ARG A 329 10.23 -21.92 15.00
N LEU A 330 9.76 -22.98 14.35
CA LEU A 330 9.16 -22.96 13.02
C LEU A 330 8.00 -21.97 12.92
N ASN A 331 7.05 -22.02 13.87
CA ASN A 331 5.93 -21.08 13.94
C ASN A 331 6.38 -19.63 14.22
N LYS A 332 7.46 -19.41 14.98
CA LYS A 332 7.98 -18.05 15.24
C LYS A 332 8.69 -17.44 14.04
N ALA A 333 9.54 -18.19 13.35
CA ALA A 333 10.14 -17.76 12.10
C ALA A 333 9.05 -17.37 11.09
N LEU A 334 8.08 -18.25 10.83
CA LEU A 334 6.94 -17.95 9.96
C LEU A 334 6.13 -16.71 10.40
N LEU A 335 5.95 -16.47 11.70
CA LEU A 335 5.25 -15.27 12.20
C LEU A 335 6.04 -13.95 12.08
N ALA A 336 7.36 -14.02 11.86
CA ALA A 336 8.24 -12.90 11.59
C ALA A 336 8.47 -12.70 10.07
N ASP A 337 8.72 -13.78 9.32
CA ASP A 337 9.03 -13.78 7.89
C ASP A 337 7.80 -13.69 6.97
N CYS A 338 6.62 -14.02 7.49
CA CYS A 338 5.34 -13.94 6.79
C CYS A 338 4.35 -13.04 7.58
N PRO A 339 4.72 -11.77 7.89
CA PRO A 339 3.88 -10.88 8.69
C PRO A 339 2.56 -10.58 7.98
N TYR A 340 2.63 -10.57 6.64
CA TYR A 340 1.54 -10.31 5.73
C TYR A 340 0.77 -11.59 5.32
N ASP A 341 1.49 -12.63 4.90
CA ASP A 341 0.90 -13.82 4.27
C ASP A 341 0.10 -14.68 5.27
N LEU A 342 0.40 -14.54 6.58
CA LEU A 342 -0.37 -15.11 7.68
C LEU A 342 -1.47 -14.18 8.20
N TYR A 343 -2.15 -13.42 7.32
CA TYR A 343 -3.35 -12.65 7.68
C TYR A 343 -4.50 -13.57 8.11
N TRP A 344 -4.66 -14.73 7.47
CA TRP A 344 -5.77 -15.66 7.74
C TRP A 344 -5.55 -16.50 9.02
N TYR A 345 -4.34 -16.50 9.59
CA TYR A 345 -3.96 -17.39 10.69
C TYR A 345 -4.51 -16.95 12.07
N ASN A 346 -5.11 -17.87 12.81
CA ASN A 346 -5.63 -17.66 14.16
C ASN A 346 -4.53 -17.70 15.23
N LYS A 347 -4.04 -16.52 15.61
CA LYS A 347 -2.92 -16.36 16.54
C LYS A 347 -3.36 -16.37 18.02
N THR A 348 -4.66 -16.46 18.32
CA THR A 348 -5.23 -16.42 19.68
C THR A 348 -4.69 -17.54 20.59
N ASN A 349 -4.52 -18.75 20.04
CA ASN A 349 -4.11 -19.93 20.79
C ASN A 349 -2.58 -20.09 20.89
N THR A 350 -1.80 -19.30 20.14
CA THR A 350 -0.33 -19.36 20.15
C THR A 350 0.29 -18.63 21.35
N VAL A 351 -0.28 -17.51 21.79
CA VAL A 351 0.20 -16.74 22.96
C VAL A 351 0.09 -17.54 24.27
N SER A 352 -0.68 -18.63 24.27
CA SER A 352 -0.84 -19.57 25.40
C SER A 352 -0.31 -20.98 25.12
N LEU A 353 0.50 -21.16 24.05
CA LEU A 353 1.18 -22.41 23.67
C LEU A 353 0.25 -23.65 23.53
N LYS A 354 -1.05 -23.48 23.23
CA LYS A 354 -2.03 -24.58 23.22
C LYS A 354 -2.92 -24.70 21.97
N GLY A 355 -2.40 -24.28 20.81
CA GLY A 355 -2.83 -24.82 19.50
C GLY A 355 -3.31 -23.79 18.49
N GLY A 356 -2.37 -23.04 17.90
CA GLY A 356 -2.57 -22.35 16.61
C GLY A 356 -2.07 -23.21 15.45
N LEU A 357 -0.84 -23.70 15.55
CA LEU A 357 -0.26 -24.72 14.68
C LEU A 357 -0.39 -26.09 15.35
N SER A 358 -0.97 -27.05 14.63
CA SER A 358 -1.03 -28.47 15.02
C SER A 358 -0.23 -29.32 14.03
N TYR A 359 0.40 -30.40 14.50
CA TYR A 359 1.12 -31.33 13.64
C TYR A 359 0.72 -32.79 13.90
N SER A 360 0.73 -33.61 12.85
CA SER A 360 0.48 -35.05 12.91
C SER A 360 1.49 -35.80 12.04
N LEU A 361 2.04 -36.87 12.60
CA LEU A 361 3.02 -37.75 11.96
C LEU A 361 2.32 -39.01 11.43
N GLY A 362 2.68 -39.45 10.22
CA GLY A 362 2.09 -40.63 9.60
C GLY A 362 2.70 -41.95 10.10
N PHE A 363 2.10 -42.53 11.14
CA PHE A 363 2.47 -43.87 11.62
C PHE A 363 1.60 -44.97 11.01
N SER A 364 2.18 -46.16 10.84
CA SER A 364 1.48 -47.42 10.57
C SER A 364 2.07 -48.53 11.46
N TYR A 365 1.37 -49.64 11.65
CA TYR A 365 1.77 -50.70 12.57
C TYR A 365 1.36 -52.06 12.02
N TYR A 366 2.06 -53.11 12.45
CA TYR A 366 1.62 -54.49 12.21
C TYR A 366 0.40 -54.79 13.09
N THR A 367 -0.53 -55.60 12.60
CA THR A 367 -1.81 -55.89 13.26
C THR A 367 -1.68 -56.70 14.55
N ASP A 368 -0.54 -57.36 14.75
CA ASP A 368 -0.14 -58.07 15.97
C ASP A 368 0.50 -57.13 17.03
N GLY A 369 0.77 -55.87 16.69
CA GLY A 369 1.45 -54.91 17.55
C GLY A 369 2.98 -55.10 17.65
N SER A 370 3.59 -55.93 16.81
CA SER A 370 5.03 -56.26 16.87
C SER A 370 5.96 -55.10 16.52
N ARG A 371 5.54 -54.20 15.61
CA ARG A 371 6.27 -52.96 15.28
C ARG A 371 5.35 -51.79 14.93
N LEU A 372 5.87 -50.59 15.20
CA LEU A 372 5.41 -49.30 14.72
C LEU A 372 6.37 -48.84 13.60
N ILE A 373 5.85 -48.23 12.54
CA ILE A 373 6.62 -47.73 11.39
C ILE A 373 6.22 -46.28 11.14
N PHE A 374 7.20 -45.37 11.10
CA PHE A 374 7.02 -44.02 10.59
C PHE A 374 7.23 -44.02 9.07
N LYS A 375 6.15 -43.84 8.30
CA LYS A 375 6.20 -43.93 6.82
C LYS A 375 5.26 -42.97 6.07
N GLY A 376 4.40 -42.25 6.78
CA GLY A 376 3.47 -41.29 6.21
C GLY A 376 3.90 -39.85 6.46
N PRO A 377 3.34 -38.89 5.71
CA PRO A 377 3.83 -37.51 5.65
C PRO A 377 3.76 -36.78 6.98
N ILE A 378 4.68 -35.83 7.19
CA ILE A 378 4.55 -34.82 8.25
C ILE A 378 3.48 -33.83 7.79
N THR A 379 2.37 -33.77 8.53
CA THR A 379 1.27 -32.86 8.22
C THR A 379 1.16 -31.77 9.27
N LEU A 380 1.24 -30.51 8.85
CA LEU A 380 1.08 -29.31 9.66
C LEU A 380 -0.24 -28.61 9.29
N LYS A 381 -1.01 -28.17 10.29
CA LYS A 381 -2.32 -27.54 10.08
C LYS A 381 -2.46 -26.29 10.92
N PHE A 382 -2.70 -25.17 10.26
CA PHE A 382 -2.87 -23.85 10.86
C PHE A 382 -4.36 -23.54 11.00
N TYR A 383 -4.83 -23.27 12.22
CA TYR A 383 -6.23 -22.86 12.41
C TYR A 383 -6.48 -21.48 11.78
N VAL A 384 -7.57 -21.36 11.01
CA VAL A 384 -7.96 -20.10 10.36
C VAL A 384 -8.74 -19.22 11.35
N ALA A 385 -8.50 -17.90 11.34
CA ALA A 385 -9.21 -16.97 12.21
C ALA A 385 -10.68 -16.85 11.76
N PRO A 386 -11.68 -16.77 12.67
CA PRO A 386 -13.10 -16.95 12.31
C PRO A 386 -13.67 -16.00 11.24
N TYR A 387 -13.02 -14.86 10.98
CA TYR A 387 -13.39 -13.92 9.93
C TYR A 387 -13.01 -14.42 8.52
N TYR A 388 -11.85 -15.08 8.38
CA TYR A 388 -11.36 -15.61 7.10
C TYR A 388 -11.70 -17.09 6.88
N ALA A 389 -12.40 -17.73 7.81
CA ALA A 389 -12.67 -19.16 7.75
C ALA A 389 -13.59 -19.53 6.57
N GLY A 390 -13.18 -20.54 5.81
CA GLY A 390 -14.00 -21.22 4.80
C GLY A 390 -15.02 -22.18 5.43
N THR A 391 -15.56 -23.08 4.62
CA THR A 391 -16.57 -24.07 5.07
C THR A 391 -16.00 -25.19 5.93
N GLU A 392 -14.67 -25.39 5.93
CA GLU A 392 -13.99 -26.46 6.67
C GLU A 392 -12.93 -25.94 7.64
N THR A 393 -12.63 -26.72 8.68
CA THR A 393 -11.83 -26.33 9.86
C THR A 393 -10.40 -25.84 9.56
N PHE A 394 -9.86 -26.17 8.38
CA PHE A 394 -8.53 -25.77 7.91
C PHE A 394 -8.61 -25.18 6.49
N THR A 395 -9.59 -24.30 6.25
CA THR A 395 -9.75 -23.61 4.95
C THR A 395 -9.95 -22.10 5.12
N VAL A 396 -9.43 -21.33 4.16
CA VAL A 396 -9.63 -19.88 4.02
C VAL A 396 -10.73 -19.63 2.99
N ASN A 397 -11.60 -18.66 3.25
CA ASN A 397 -12.49 -18.10 2.23
C ASN A 397 -11.71 -17.13 1.34
N THR A 398 -11.35 -17.60 0.14
CA THR A 398 -10.52 -16.85 -0.82
C THR A 398 -11.20 -15.60 -1.38
N GLU A 399 -12.54 -15.49 -1.35
CA GLU A 399 -13.26 -14.25 -1.74
C GLU A 399 -12.83 -13.03 -0.89
N ILE A 400 -12.48 -13.27 0.39
CA ILE A 400 -12.04 -12.24 1.34
C ILE A 400 -10.61 -11.77 1.02
N GLY A 401 -9.82 -12.56 0.29
CA GLY A 401 -8.47 -12.20 -0.17
C GLY A 401 -8.43 -10.94 -1.04
N THR A 402 -9.55 -10.54 -1.65
CA THR A 402 -9.66 -9.28 -2.42
C THR A 402 -9.41 -8.02 -1.55
N ALA A 403 -9.77 -8.05 -0.27
CA ALA A 403 -9.45 -6.97 0.66
C ALA A 403 -7.95 -6.94 1.00
N VAL A 404 -7.30 -8.10 0.93
CA VAL A 404 -5.88 -8.29 1.20
C VAL A 404 -5.02 -7.84 0.02
N SER A 405 -5.37 -8.17 -1.23
CA SER A 405 -4.70 -7.58 -2.40
C SER A 405 -4.81 -6.05 -2.35
N THR A 406 -6.00 -5.52 -2.06
CA THR A 406 -6.22 -4.07 -1.87
C THR A 406 -5.31 -3.47 -0.79
N ALA A 407 -4.99 -4.20 0.28
CA ALA A 407 -4.07 -3.74 1.33
C ALA A 407 -2.57 -3.92 0.97
N LYS A 408 -2.19 -4.92 0.16
CA LYS A 408 -0.83 -5.00 -0.44
C LYS A 408 -0.57 -3.79 -1.33
N ASP A 409 -1.53 -3.49 -2.20
CA ASP A 409 -1.51 -2.35 -3.13
C ASP A 409 -1.45 -0.99 -2.39
N THR A 410 -1.74 -0.95 -1.08
CA THR A 410 -1.56 0.25 -0.23
C THR A 410 -0.12 0.39 0.20
N ALA A 411 0.46 -0.66 0.78
CA ALA A 411 1.85 -0.65 1.21
C ALA A 411 2.80 -0.38 0.02
N ALA A 412 2.57 -1.02 -1.12
CA ALA A 412 3.32 -0.77 -2.34
C ALA A 412 3.18 0.69 -2.83
N ALA A 413 1.97 1.26 -2.79
CA ALA A 413 1.74 2.66 -3.16
C ALA A 413 2.44 3.66 -2.20
N ILE A 414 2.49 3.36 -0.91
CA ILE A 414 3.21 4.16 0.10
C ILE A 414 4.72 4.08 -0.15
N VAL A 415 5.26 2.90 -0.44
CA VAL A 415 6.67 2.75 -0.78
C VAL A 415 7.00 3.53 -2.06
N MET A 416 6.18 3.39 -3.10
CA MET A 416 6.35 4.10 -4.37
C MET A 416 6.28 5.63 -4.23
N GLU A 417 5.40 6.17 -3.39
CA GLU A 417 5.30 7.63 -3.16
C GLU A 417 6.53 8.22 -2.43
N ASN A 418 7.26 7.40 -1.65
CA ASN A 418 8.37 7.85 -0.81
C ASN A 418 9.74 7.29 -1.25
N ARG A 419 9.80 6.59 -2.39
CA ARG A 419 10.99 5.83 -2.84
C ARG A 419 12.22 6.69 -3.09
N ASP A 420 12.02 7.91 -3.59
CA ASP A 420 13.08 8.87 -3.94
C ASP A 420 13.52 9.73 -2.74
N LEU A 421 12.94 9.52 -1.54
CA LEU A 421 13.41 10.16 -0.31
C LEU A 421 14.71 9.49 0.22
N PRO A 422 15.64 10.26 0.80
CA PRO A 422 16.75 9.74 1.60
C PRO A 422 16.27 8.77 2.70
N ASP A 423 17.09 7.77 3.02
CA ASP A 423 16.71 6.63 3.87
C ASP A 423 16.04 7.04 5.19
N TYR A 424 16.55 8.07 5.88
CA TYR A 424 15.93 8.62 7.09
C TYR A 424 14.52 9.21 6.86
N LEU A 425 14.36 10.06 5.83
CA LEU A 425 13.10 10.72 5.52
C LEU A 425 12.05 9.73 4.99
N LYS A 426 12.49 8.67 4.33
CA LYS A 426 11.68 7.52 3.92
C LYS A 426 11.07 6.80 5.12
N LEU A 427 11.88 6.49 6.14
CA LEU A 427 11.39 5.93 7.41
C LEU A 427 10.46 6.91 8.16
N ASP A 428 10.80 8.21 8.19
CA ASP A 428 9.99 9.24 8.85
C ASP A 428 8.60 9.37 8.20
N ALA A 429 8.54 9.36 6.87
CA ALA A 429 7.30 9.34 6.10
C ALA A 429 6.49 8.06 6.32
N TYR A 430 7.13 6.89 6.43
CA TYR A 430 6.42 5.64 6.76
C TYR A 430 5.76 5.67 8.15
N ARG A 431 6.33 6.38 9.14
CA ARG A 431 5.59 6.69 10.37
C ARG A 431 4.34 7.51 10.06
N GLU A 432 4.50 8.69 9.46
CA GLU A 432 3.37 9.62 9.26
C GLU A 432 2.24 8.99 8.43
N GLN A 433 2.57 8.25 7.38
CA GLN A 433 1.62 7.52 6.55
C GLN A 433 0.85 6.47 7.38
N ILE A 434 1.53 5.64 8.19
CA ILE A 434 0.88 4.66 9.08
C ILE A 434 -0.03 5.34 10.11
N LEU A 435 0.44 6.41 10.78
CA LEU A 435 -0.34 7.15 11.77
C LEU A 435 -1.56 7.86 11.16
N SER A 436 -1.52 8.22 9.87
CA SER A 436 -2.65 8.82 9.17
C SER A 436 -3.76 7.83 8.81
N LEU A 437 -3.45 6.53 8.77
CA LEU A 437 -4.34 5.46 8.30
C LEU A 437 -5.07 4.70 9.42
N THR A 438 -4.54 4.69 10.65
CA THR A 438 -5.12 3.96 11.79
C THR A 438 -4.81 4.65 13.11
N SER A 439 -5.70 4.50 14.11
CA SER A 439 -5.46 4.83 15.51
C SER A 439 -5.53 3.60 16.42
N TYR A 440 -5.10 3.73 17.69
CA TYR A 440 -4.93 2.60 18.61
C TYR A 440 -6.25 2.05 19.18
N ASN A 441 -6.41 0.73 19.09
CA ASN A 441 -7.62 0.02 19.50
C ASN A 441 -7.59 -0.43 20.97
N TYR A 442 -7.74 0.55 21.86
CA TYR A 442 -7.86 0.32 23.32
C TYR A 442 -8.89 -0.75 23.70
N ASN A 443 -10.00 -0.86 22.96
CA ASN A 443 -11.05 -1.85 23.25
C ASN A 443 -10.53 -3.27 23.09
N ALA A 444 -9.79 -3.56 22.01
CA ALA A 444 -9.19 -4.87 21.79
C ALA A 444 -8.03 -5.15 22.75
N ALA A 445 -7.16 -4.15 22.99
CA ALA A 445 -6.00 -4.27 23.87
C ALA A 445 -6.35 -4.71 25.31
N TYR A 446 -7.54 -4.36 25.82
CA TYR A 446 -7.98 -4.68 27.17
C TYR A 446 -9.15 -5.69 27.26
N ASN A 447 -9.70 -6.17 26.13
CA ASN A 447 -10.82 -7.11 26.13
C ASN A 447 -10.40 -8.54 25.76
N THR A 448 -10.25 -9.39 26.78
CA THR A 448 -9.90 -10.82 26.66
C THR A 448 -10.94 -11.69 25.95
N ALA A 449 -12.11 -11.16 25.61
CA ALA A 449 -13.12 -11.85 24.80
C ALA A 449 -12.99 -11.57 23.28
N THR A 450 -12.05 -10.73 22.86
CA THR A 450 -11.77 -10.46 21.44
C THR A 450 -10.86 -11.55 20.87
N PRO A 451 -11.24 -12.29 19.81
CA PRO A 451 -10.34 -13.21 19.14
C PRO A 451 -9.18 -12.44 18.50
N TYR A 452 -7.97 -12.99 18.57
CA TYR A 452 -6.76 -12.38 18.03
C TYR A 452 -6.75 -12.56 16.50
N GLY A 453 -7.23 -11.54 15.81
CA GLY A 453 -7.42 -11.45 14.36
C GLY A 453 -7.47 -9.98 13.97
N ASN A 454 -8.60 -9.46 13.51
CA ASN A 454 -8.89 -8.02 13.67
C ASN A 454 -8.94 -7.71 15.19
N PRO A 455 -8.28 -6.66 15.72
CA PRO A 455 -7.42 -5.64 15.07
C PRO A 455 -5.89 -5.83 15.24
N TRP A 456 -5.40 -7.06 15.41
CA TRP A 456 -3.98 -7.40 15.54
C TRP A 456 -3.23 -7.54 14.20
N GLN A 457 -3.88 -7.24 13.07
CA GLN A 457 -3.36 -7.59 11.74
C GLN A 457 -2.92 -6.39 10.92
N LEU A 458 -1.71 -6.51 10.39
CA LEU A 458 -1.07 -5.65 9.39
C LEU A 458 -2.03 -5.12 8.32
N ILE A 459 -2.90 -5.98 7.75
CA ILE A 459 -3.79 -5.57 6.67
C ILE A 459 -4.72 -4.41 7.06
N HIS A 460 -5.08 -4.27 8.34
CA HIS A 460 -5.99 -3.22 8.83
C HIS A 460 -5.33 -1.85 8.97
N VAL A 461 -4.00 -1.76 8.90
CA VAL A 461 -3.30 -0.47 8.70
C VAL A 461 -3.51 0.04 7.27
N PHE A 462 -3.88 -0.86 6.35
CA PHE A 462 -3.77 -0.65 4.91
C PHE A 462 -5.05 -0.93 4.12
N ASP A 463 -6.15 -1.39 4.75
CA ASP A 463 -7.41 -1.70 4.06
C ASP A 463 -8.27 -0.46 3.74
N GLY A 464 -7.97 0.68 4.38
CA GLY A 464 -8.64 1.95 4.13
C GLY A 464 -10.06 2.05 4.71
N ASP A 465 -10.41 1.19 5.67
CA ASP A 465 -11.66 1.27 6.43
C ASP A 465 -11.45 2.06 7.75
N PRO A 466 -12.06 3.25 7.94
CA PRO A 466 -11.85 4.03 9.16
C PRO A 466 -12.39 3.36 10.45
N ASP A 467 -13.11 2.25 10.35
CA ASP A 467 -13.55 1.45 11.50
C ASP A 467 -12.51 0.40 11.97
N THR A 468 -11.39 0.16 11.26
CA THR A 468 -10.46 -0.98 11.48
C THR A 468 -9.20 -0.74 12.34
N ASN A 469 -9.15 0.36 13.09
CA ASN A 469 -8.14 0.72 14.13
C ASN A 469 -7.33 -0.47 14.72
N VAL A 470 -6.00 -0.43 14.69
CA VAL A 470 -5.08 -1.53 15.08
C VAL A 470 -4.53 -1.45 16.52
N VAL A 471 -3.81 -2.50 16.97
CA VAL A 471 -2.94 -2.45 18.18
C VAL A 471 -1.45 -2.54 17.80
N CYS A 472 -0.55 -2.59 18.79
CA CYS A 472 0.91 -2.49 18.58
C CYS A 472 1.52 -3.51 17.60
N GLU A 473 0.97 -4.72 17.47
CA GLU A 473 1.39 -5.66 16.40
C GLU A 473 1.11 -5.10 14.99
N GLY A 474 -0.05 -4.46 14.78
CA GLY A 474 -0.41 -3.86 13.50
C GLY A 474 0.56 -2.74 13.12
N TYR A 475 0.81 -1.81 14.05
CA TYR A 475 1.80 -0.74 13.89
C TYR A 475 3.20 -1.27 13.57
N SER A 476 3.71 -2.21 14.39
CA SER A 476 5.07 -2.72 14.24
C SER A 476 5.28 -3.46 12.92
N LYS A 477 4.29 -4.28 12.52
CA LYS A 477 4.36 -5.03 11.26
C LYS A 477 4.10 -4.17 10.04
N ALA A 478 3.36 -3.07 10.16
CA ALA A 478 3.21 -2.12 9.06
C ALA A 478 4.51 -1.39 8.79
N PHE A 479 5.20 -0.94 9.84
CA PHE A 479 6.50 -0.30 9.69
C PHE A 479 7.55 -1.26 9.12
N GLN A 480 7.61 -2.50 9.62
CA GLN A 480 8.48 -3.54 9.05
C GLN A 480 8.15 -3.81 7.58
N TYR A 481 6.88 -4.01 7.23
CA TYR A 481 6.47 -4.38 5.88
C TYR A 481 6.72 -3.28 4.83
N LEU A 482 6.60 -1.99 5.21
CA LEU A 482 7.04 -0.89 4.34
C LEU A 482 8.57 -0.92 4.14
N CYS A 483 9.35 -1.19 5.18
CA CYS A 483 10.80 -1.35 5.05
C CYS A 483 11.18 -2.56 4.18
N ASP A 484 10.51 -3.71 4.35
CA ASP A 484 10.78 -4.95 3.61
C ASP A 484 10.51 -4.82 2.10
N LEU A 485 9.58 -3.94 1.72
CA LEU A 485 9.23 -3.60 0.33
C LEU A 485 10.13 -2.52 -0.28
N SER A 486 10.99 -1.86 0.52
CA SER A 486 11.69 -0.64 0.12
C SER A 486 13.11 -0.87 -0.39
N SER A 487 13.45 -0.16 -1.46
CA SER A 487 14.84 0.12 -1.82
C SER A 487 15.36 1.30 -1.00
N PHE A 488 16.53 1.10 -0.38
CA PHE A 488 17.26 2.08 0.42
C PHE A 488 18.60 2.37 -0.29
N SER A 489 18.98 3.64 -0.40
CA SER A 489 19.82 4.12 -1.50
C SER A 489 21.04 4.94 -1.10
N SER A 490 21.09 5.51 0.12
CA SER A 490 22.32 6.11 0.65
C SER A 490 23.25 5.07 1.28
N GLY A 491 22.76 3.85 1.50
CA GLY A 491 23.48 2.82 2.24
C GLY A 491 23.39 3.00 3.75
N ASP A 492 22.52 3.87 4.26
CA ASP A 492 22.35 4.03 5.71
C ASP A 492 21.55 2.87 6.32
N PHE A 493 20.50 2.39 5.64
CA PHE A 493 19.64 1.33 6.17
C PHE A 493 20.19 -0.08 5.93
N ARG A 494 20.07 -0.96 6.94
CA ARG A 494 20.39 -2.41 6.86
C ARG A 494 19.13 -3.28 6.86
N GLU A 495 18.34 -3.21 7.95
CA GLU A 495 17.20 -4.10 8.23
C GLU A 495 16.23 -3.50 9.27
N CYS A 496 14.96 -3.95 9.27
CA CYS A 496 13.99 -3.66 10.32
C CYS A 496 13.48 -4.97 10.93
N LEU A 497 13.56 -5.10 12.26
CA LEU A 497 13.18 -6.31 13.01
C LEU A 497 11.97 -6.03 13.90
N SER A 498 10.82 -6.66 13.64
CA SER A 498 9.71 -6.71 14.62
C SER A 498 10.05 -7.67 15.78
N VAL A 499 9.91 -7.18 17.01
CA VAL A 499 10.31 -7.86 18.26
C VAL A 499 9.18 -7.83 19.28
N THR A 500 9.01 -8.92 20.05
CA THR A 500 8.02 -8.99 21.15
C THR A 500 8.67 -9.03 22.51
N GLY A 501 7.91 -8.56 23.49
CA GLY A 501 8.32 -8.55 24.87
C GLY A 501 7.27 -7.91 25.76
N LYS A 502 7.74 -7.20 26.78
CA LYS A 502 6.88 -6.50 27.74
C LYS A 502 7.22 -5.03 27.80
N MET A 503 6.21 -4.18 27.60
CA MET A 503 6.24 -2.76 27.96
C MET A 503 5.55 -2.59 29.31
N ASN A 504 6.27 -2.09 30.32
CA ASN A 504 5.79 -1.91 31.70
C ASN A 504 5.11 -3.17 32.29
N GLY A 505 5.56 -4.36 31.89
CA GLY A 505 5.06 -5.67 32.34
C GLY A 505 3.90 -6.24 31.52
N SER A 506 3.25 -5.44 30.67
CA SER A 506 2.21 -5.88 29.73
C SER A 506 2.83 -6.33 28.41
N GLY A 507 2.26 -7.35 27.74
CA GLY A 507 2.78 -7.82 26.45
C GLY A 507 2.69 -6.76 25.36
N HIS A 508 3.75 -6.61 24.57
CA HIS A 508 3.91 -5.54 23.57
C HIS A 508 4.77 -5.99 22.38
N MET A 509 4.65 -5.29 21.24
CA MET A 509 5.48 -5.47 20.05
C MET A 509 5.98 -4.10 19.57
N TRP A 510 7.24 -4.03 19.15
CA TRP A 510 7.90 -2.84 18.61
C TRP A 510 8.95 -3.27 17.57
N ASN A 511 9.69 -2.32 17.00
CA ASN A 511 10.75 -2.58 16.02
C ASN A 511 12.13 -2.18 16.55
N VAL A 512 13.16 -2.88 16.07
CA VAL A 512 14.54 -2.40 16.05
C VAL A 512 14.91 -2.13 14.59
N VAL A 513 15.40 -0.93 14.30
CA VAL A 513 15.97 -0.55 12.99
C VAL A 513 17.48 -0.62 13.10
N LEU A 514 18.11 -1.32 12.16
CA LEU A 514 19.55 -1.48 12.07
C LEU A 514 20.05 -0.64 10.90
N LEU A 515 21.10 0.15 11.13
CA LEU A 515 21.79 0.94 10.12
C LEU A 515 23.17 0.34 9.82
N GLN A 516 23.73 0.66 8.64
CA GLN A 516 25.01 0.08 8.18
C GLN A 516 26.23 0.66 8.90
N ASP A 517 26.08 1.80 9.57
CA ASP A 517 27.08 2.35 10.50
C ASP A 517 27.23 1.54 11.80
N GLY A 518 26.51 0.41 11.91
CA GLY A 518 26.52 -0.51 13.04
C GLY A 518 25.59 -0.10 14.19
N ARG A 519 24.72 0.91 13.98
CA ARG A 519 23.83 1.42 15.04
C ARG A 519 22.39 0.89 14.94
N ASN A 520 21.83 0.58 16.11
CA ASN A 520 20.52 -0.04 16.28
C ASN A 520 19.61 0.89 17.10
N TYR A 521 18.40 1.12 16.61
CA TYR A 521 17.47 2.10 17.17
C TYR A 521 16.07 1.52 17.37
N LEU A 522 15.44 1.83 18.51
CA LEU A 522 14.07 1.45 18.79
C LEU A 522 13.09 2.33 18.00
N VAL A 523 12.09 1.69 17.40
CA VAL A 523 10.92 2.33 16.80
C VAL A 523 9.67 1.68 17.39
N ASP A 524 8.85 2.47 18.08
CA ASP A 524 7.51 2.05 18.51
C ASP A 524 6.47 3.09 18.09
N LEU A 525 5.84 2.86 16.94
CA LEU A 525 4.80 3.76 16.42
C LEU A 525 3.53 3.76 17.29
N THR A 526 3.34 2.79 18.19
CA THR A 526 2.23 2.80 19.17
C THR A 526 2.30 4.04 20.06
N ASN A 527 3.51 4.38 20.50
CA ASN A 527 3.81 5.57 21.29
C ASN A 527 4.00 6.84 20.41
N CYS A 528 3.75 6.74 19.10
CA CYS A 528 3.60 7.86 18.18
C CYS A 528 2.15 8.04 17.66
N ASP A 529 1.22 7.12 17.96
CA ASP A 529 -0.23 7.39 17.84
C ASP A 529 -0.78 7.94 19.17
N MET A 530 -0.26 7.42 20.29
CA MET A 530 -0.71 7.78 21.63
C MET A 530 0.09 8.94 22.24
N SER A 531 -0.49 10.14 22.29
CA SER A 531 0.00 11.29 23.08
C SER A 531 -0.17 11.12 24.61
N MET A 532 -0.17 9.88 25.11
CA MET A 532 -0.35 9.54 26.52
C MET A 532 0.60 8.45 27.01
N LEU A 533 1.04 8.60 28.27
CA LEU A 533 1.96 7.72 29.01
C LEU A 533 3.46 7.83 28.66
N GLY A 534 3.96 9.03 28.35
CA GLY A 534 5.40 9.28 28.37
C GLY A 534 5.80 10.62 27.78
N ALA A 535 5.56 10.76 26.49
CA ALA A 535 5.91 11.93 25.68
C ALA A 535 5.18 13.20 26.15
N GLY A 536 5.84 14.36 26.03
CA GLY A 536 5.21 15.67 25.84
C GLY A 536 4.40 15.72 24.54
N ASP A 537 4.23 16.91 23.97
CA ASP A 537 3.49 17.06 22.70
C ASP A 537 4.34 16.66 21.47
N ASN A 538 5.56 16.15 21.71
CA ASN A 538 6.54 15.72 20.73
C ASN A 538 6.30 14.26 20.30
N ASN A 539 5.49 14.09 19.26
CA ASN A 539 5.01 12.79 18.76
C ASN A 539 6.08 11.85 18.14
N ARG A 540 7.37 12.15 18.33
CA ARG A 540 8.54 11.48 17.72
C ARG A 540 9.45 10.76 18.74
N ILE A 541 9.16 10.81 20.04
CA ILE A 541 10.14 10.43 21.10
C ILE A 541 10.63 8.97 21.03
N LEU A 542 9.76 8.01 20.73
CA LEU A 542 10.15 6.59 20.55
C LEU A 542 10.29 6.19 19.08
N PHE A 543 10.67 7.15 18.23
CA PHE A 543 11.03 6.91 16.84
C PHE A 543 12.53 7.09 16.63
N LEU A 544 13.21 6.00 16.28
CA LEU A 544 14.67 5.92 16.08
C LEU A 544 15.46 6.33 17.34
N ALA A 545 15.06 5.77 18.49
CA ALA A 545 15.61 6.07 19.81
C ALA A 545 16.69 5.05 20.25
N GLY A 546 17.85 5.54 20.68
CA GLY A 546 18.91 4.74 21.29
C GLY A 546 18.84 4.71 22.82
N ALA A 547 19.88 4.17 23.46
CA ALA A 547 19.91 3.88 24.90
C ALA A 547 20.46 5.00 25.80
N GLN A 548 21.38 5.85 25.33
CA GLN A 548 22.02 6.87 26.19
C GLN A 548 22.35 8.14 25.40
N GLY A 549 21.93 9.32 25.88
CA GLY A 549 22.38 10.59 25.32
C GLY A 549 21.96 11.81 26.14
N GLU A 550 22.84 12.81 26.23
CA GLU A 550 22.51 14.12 26.79
C GLU A 550 22.16 15.08 25.63
N ASP A 551 20.86 15.33 25.45
CA ASP A 551 20.33 16.39 24.57
C ASP A 551 19.13 17.08 25.27
N TYR A 552 18.74 18.27 24.79
CA TYR A 552 18.15 19.32 25.65
C TYR A 552 16.66 19.15 26.07
N GLU A 553 16.32 19.86 27.15
CA GLU A 553 15.00 20.05 27.81
C GLU A 553 14.27 18.84 28.45
N GLU A 554 14.26 17.63 27.87
CA GLU A 554 13.76 16.42 28.57
C GLU A 554 14.81 15.29 28.55
N THR A 555 15.31 14.89 29.72
CA THR A 555 16.49 14.01 29.84
C THR A 555 16.21 12.53 29.54
N PHE A 556 16.56 12.11 28.33
CA PHE A 556 16.44 10.71 27.86
C PHE A 556 17.67 9.86 28.18
N LEU A 557 17.59 9.10 29.28
CA LEU A 557 18.44 7.93 29.49
C LEU A 557 17.59 6.66 29.44
N ALA A 558 18.14 5.57 28.93
CA ALA A 558 17.60 4.23 29.09
C ALA A 558 18.59 3.34 29.86
N ASP A 559 18.36 3.14 31.16
CA ASP A 559 19.13 2.12 31.89
C ASP A 559 18.76 0.73 31.37
N GLY A 560 19.76 -0.07 30.95
CA GLY A 560 19.48 -1.38 30.37
C GLY A 560 20.56 -2.06 29.56
N SER A 561 20.24 -3.29 29.15
CA SER A 561 20.93 -4.10 28.13
C SER A 561 19.88 -4.99 27.44
N ALA A 562 20.23 -5.65 26.33
CA ALA A 562 19.29 -6.53 25.65
C ALA A 562 18.80 -7.70 26.53
N GLU A 563 19.65 -8.25 27.41
CA GLU A 563 19.28 -9.30 28.37
C GLU A 563 18.35 -8.77 29.47
N GLN A 564 18.63 -7.56 29.97
CA GLN A 564 17.96 -7.00 31.15
C GLN A 564 16.65 -6.28 30.80
N GLY A 565 16.57 -5.71 29.60
CA GLY A 565 15.55 -4.74 29.18
C GLY A 565 16.06 -3.31 29.29
N TYR A 566 15.41 -2.38 28.59
CA TYR A 566 15.69 -0.94 28.51
C TYR A 566 14.61 -0.13 29.22
N VAL A 567 14.99 0.99 29.84
CA VAL A 567 14.13 1.77 30.74
C VAL A 567 14.18 3.25 30.36
N PHE A 568 13.40 3.65 29.35
CA PHE A 568 13.39 5.03 28.88
C PHE A 568 12.78 5.95 29.94
N HIS A 569 13.56 6.91 30.42
CA HIS A 569 13.11 8.01 31.27
C HIS A 569 12.46 9.10 30.41
N LEU A 570 11.19 9.43 30.70
CA LEU A 570 10.39 10.44 29.99
C LEU A 570 9.74 11.36 31.04
N ALA A 571 9.44 12.62 30.71
CA ALA A 571 8.94 13.59 31.69
C ALA A 571 7.61 13.20 32.35
N LYS A 572 6.75 12.41 31.67
CA LYS A 572 5.49 11.88 32.24
C LYS A 572 5.64 10.50 32.90
N GLY A 573 6.85 9.93 32.96
CA GLY A 573 7.16 8.66 33.64
C GLY A 573 7.98 7.68 32.78
N ASN A 574 8.55 6.63 33.41
CA ASN A 574 9.41 5.66 32.71
C ASN A 574 8.62 4.63 31.88
N LEU A 575 9.16 4.26 30.71
CA LEU A 575 8.73 3.09 29.93
C LEU A 575 9.79 1.99 29.94
N ARG A 576 9.46 0.82 30.51
CA ARG A 576 10.34 -0.35 30.63
C ARG A 576 10.03 -1.38 29.53
N TYR A 577 10.94 -1.54 28.58
CA TYR A 577 10.88 -2.56 27.51
C TYR A 577 11.76 -3.74 27.88
N LYS A 578 11.27 -4.98 27.71
CA LYS A 578 12.09 -6.19 27.87
C LYS A 578 11.65 -7.27 26.90
N TYR A 579 12.56 -7.74 26.05
CA TYR A 579 12.28 -8.81 25.08
C TYR A 579 11.79 -10.10 25.76
N ASP A 580 10.91 -10.85 25.10
CA ASP A 580 10.54 -12.19 25.54
C ASP A 580 11.74 -13.14 25.44
N THR A 581 11.96 -14.00 26.44
CA THR A 581 13.12 -14.92 26.50
C THR A 581 13.25 -15.83 25.27
N GLU A 582 12.11 -16.23 24.69
CA GLU A 582 12.05 -17.02 23.46
C GLU A 582 12.26 -16.19 22.19
N MET A 583 12.03 -14.87 22.21
CA MET A 583 12.41 -13.99 21.08
C MET A 583 13.90 -13.64 21.18
N PHE A 584 14.39 -13.28 22.36
CA PHE A 584 15.79 -12.98 22.62
C PHE A 584 16.71 -14.13 22.16
N SER A 585 16.33 -15.39 22.42
CA SER A 585 17.08 -16.57 21.96
C SER A 585 16.98 -16.88 20.46
N CYS A 586 16.20 -16.11 19.67
CA CYS A 586 16.21 -16.15 18.21
C CYS A 586 17.21 -15.16 17.58
N PHE A 587 17.60 -14.10 18.29
CA PHE A 587 18.52 -13.06 17.79
C PHE A 587 19.95 -13.23 18.32
N ASP A 588 20.88 -12.45 17.80
CA ASP A 588 22.11 -12.16 18.52
C ASP A 588 21.86 -11.02 19.54
N PRO A 589 22.49 -11.04 20.72
CA PRO A 589 22.42 -9.89 21.64
C PRO A 589 22.89 -8.58 21.00
N SER A 590 23.82 -8.63 20.04
CA SER A 590 24.30 -7.43 19.32
C SER A 590 23.20 -6.76 18.47
N ASP A 591 22.45 -7.52 17.66
CA ASP A 591 21.34 -6.98 16.83
C ASP A 591 20.19 -6.39 17.68
N LEU A 592 20.07 -6.78 18.95
CA LEU A 592 19.09 -6.26 19.91
C LEU A 592 19.64 -5.18 20.85
N THR A 593 20.94 -4.87 20.75
CA THR A 593 21.61 -3.87 21.61
C THR A 593 21.46 -2.49 20.99
N LEU A 594 20.68 -1.62 21.64
CA LEU A 594 20.44 -0.24 21.19
C LEU A 594 21.68 0.64 21.38
N SER A 595 21.93 1.52 20.42
CA SER A 595 23.13 2.37 20.36
C SER A 595 23.03 3.64 21.21
N GLU A 596 24.15 4.34 21.39
CA GLU A 596 24.18 5.66 22.01
C GLU A 596 23.62 6.74 21.07
N GLY A 597 22.99 7.75 21.66
CA GLY A 597 22.31 8.86 20.99
C GLY A 597 20.94 8.53 20.42
N ARG A 598 20.26 9.57 19.91
CA ARG A 598 19.19 9.45 18.92
C ARG A 598 19.78 9.79 17.55
N ILE A 599 19.19 9.28 16.47
CA ILE A 599 19.40 9.89 15.16
C ILE A 599 18.84 11.33 15.23
N ARG A 600 19.72 12.32 15.15
CA ARG A 600 19.33 13.73 14.97
C ARG A 600 18.81 13.92 13.55
N GLU A 601 17.90 14.87 13.35
CA GLU A 601 17.48 15.27 12.00
C GLU A 601 18.70 15.74 11.22
N ILE A 602 19.03 15.06 10.11
CA ILE A 602 20.09 15.48 9.20
C ILE A 602 19.55 16.64 8.36
N ILE A 603 19.48 17.81 8.98
CA ILE A 603 19.63 19.07 8.25
C ILE A 603 21.08 19.05 7.71
N PRO A 604 21.31 19.22 6.39
CA PRO A 604 22.66 19.27 5.85
C PRO A 604 23.47 20.40 6.51
N PRO A 605 24.74 20.18 6.86
CA PRO A 605 25.61 21.28 7.28
C PRO A 605 25.85 22.22 6.07
N GLU A 606 25.57 23.51 6.23
CA GLU A 606 25.68 24.53 5.17
C GLU A 606 27.15 24.96 4.86
N ASP A 607 28.16 24.17 5.24
CA ASP A 607 29.55 24.65 5.34
C ASP A 607 30.68 23.61 5.07
N HIS A 608 30.51 22.67 4.15
CA HIS A 608 31.62 21.79 3.72
C HIS A 608 31.77 21.64 2.19
N THR A 609 32.57 22.52 1.58
CA THR A 609 33.13 22.36 0.22
C THR A 609 34.62 21.99 0.28
N PRO A 610 35.12 21.05 -0.54
CA PRO A 610 36.56 20.78 -0.64
C PRO A 610 37.29 21.96 -1.30
N GLY A 611 38.21 22.59 -0.57
CA GLY A 611 39.18 23.54 -1.15
C GLY A 611 39.31 24.89 -0.44
N ASN A 612 40.22 24.95 0.54
CA ASN A 612 41.19 26.06 0.63
C ASN A 612 42.27 25.74 1.67
N TRP A 613 43.53 25.72 1.23
CA TRP A 613 44.72 25.69 2.08
C TRP A 613 45.67 26.76 1.58
N GLU A 614 46.02 27.75 2.41
CA GLU A 614 47.06 28.73 2.09
C GLU A 614 48.24 28.60 3.06
N PHE A 615 49.45 28.62 2.50
CA PHE A 615 50.70 28.68 3.25
C PHE A 615 51.40 30.01 3.00
N SER A 616 52.01 30.58 4.04
CA SER A 616 52.87 31.77 3.94
C SER A 616 54.23 31.50 4.57
N ILE A 617 55.28 32.06 3.99
CA ILE A 617 56.69 31.70 4.22
C ILE A 617 57.54 32.91 4.59
N GLN A 618 58.47 32.75 5.54
CA GLN A 618 59.74 33.50 5.67
C GLN A 618 60.74 32.66 6.51
N PRO A 619 62.04 32.56 6.14
CA PRO A 619 63.08 31.87 6.92
C PRO A 619 63.83 32.80 7.89
N THR A 620 64.59 32.24 8.83
CA THR A 620 65.52 32.95 9.72
C THR A 620 66.83 32.18 9.94
N TYR A 621 67.90 32.91 10.24
CA TYR A 621 69.27 32.40 10.43
C TYR A 621 69.78 32.69 11.84
N ASP A 622 70.80 31.96 12.30
CA ASP A 622 71.42 32.18 13.61
C ASP A 622 72.63 33.13 13.60
N SER A 623 73.29 33.27 14.76
CA SER A 623 74.43 34.19 14.96
C SER A 623 75.77 33.71 14.40
N GLU A 624 75.87 32.45 13.94
CA GLU A 624 77.10 31.88 13.37
C GLU A 624 76.98 31.66 11.84
N GLY A 625 75.76 31.77 11.30
CA GLY A 625 75.50 31.95 9.87
C GLY A 625 75.13 30.69 9.10
N GLU A 626 74.70 29.64 9.80
CA GLU A 626 74.11 28.44 9.18
C GLU A 626 72.57 28.52 9.18
N GLU A 627 71.95 27.80 8.23
CA GLU A 627 70.50 27.86 7.97
C GLU A 627 69.75 26.76 8.76
N ILE A 628 68.64 27.11 9.42
CA ILE A 628 67.92 26.22 10.35
C ILE A 628 66.43 26.16 10.02
N THR A 629 66.00 25.12 9.32
CA THR A 629 64.59 24.91 8.90
C THR A 629 63.86 23.90 9.77
N HIS A 630 62.62 24.21 10.18
CA HIS A 630 61.74 23.33 10.97
C HIS A 630 60.42 23.06 10.22
N CYS A 631 59.85 21.85 10.35
CA CYS A 631 58.55 21.48 9.78
C CYS A 631 57.36 22.03 10.59
N THR A 632 56.43 22.74 9.95
CA THR A 632 55.26 23.38 10.61
C THR A 632 54.23 22.40 11.19
N ALA A 633 54.33 21.10 10.89
CA ALA A 633 53.50 20.06 11.51
C ALA A 633 54.16 19.36 12.72
N CYS A 634 55.50 19.45 12.91
CA CYS A 634 56.22 18.70 13.96
C CYS A 634 57.65 19.16 14.35
N GLY A 635 58.41 19.85 13.48
CA GLY A 635 59.56 20.74 13.79
C GLY A 635 60.92 20.18 14.33
N ILE A 636 61.91 19.84 13.47
CA ILE A 636 63.31 19.46 13.85
C ILE A 636 64.38 19.81 12.73
N PRO A 637 65.65 20.26 13.02
CA PRO A 637 66.73 20.65 12.02
C PRO A 637 68.20 20.08 12.20
N MET A 638 69.14 20.10 11.18
CA MET A 638 70.65 19.87 11.24
C MET A 638 71.51 20.30 9.97
N THR A 639 72.88 20.46 10.01
CA THR A 639 73.80 21.06 8.94
C THR A 639 75.34 20.63 8.85
N ARG A 640 76.11 21.07 7.78
CA ARG A 640 77.59 21.52 7.69
C ARG A 640 78.71 20.84 6.75
N PRO A 641 79.70 21.56 6.10
CA PRO A 641 80.75 21.06 5.12
C PRO A 641 82.30 21.38 5.35
N ALA A 642 83.25 21.07 4.39
CA ALA A 642 84.71 21.47 4.39
C ALA A 642 85.59 21.25 3.06
N PRO A 643 86.64 22.08 2.72
CA PRO A 643 87.65 21.94 1.61
C PRO A 643 89.18 22.13 2.04
N LYS A 644 90.33 22.23 1.28
CA LYS A 644 90.92 22.07 -0.11
C LYS A 644 92.45 21.65 0.01
N LEU A 645 93.33 21.68 -1.03
CA LEU A 645 94.75 21.15 -1.05
C LEU A 645 95.79 21.92 -1.96
N VAL A 646 97.13 21.80 -1.71
CA VAL A 646 98.30 22.36 -2.48
C VAL A 646 99.63 21.56 -2.25
N HIS A 647 100.56 21.34 -3.23
CA HIS A 647 102.08 21.31 -3.11
C HIS A 647 102.91 20.81 -4.37
N VAL A 648 104.18 21.27 -4.58
CA VAL A 648 105.42 20.51 -4.98
C VAL A 648 105.54 19.62 -6.25
N THR A 649 104.50 19.28 -7.02
CA THR A 649 104.58 17.99 -7.76
C THR A 649 103.83 17.85 -9.08
N GLY A 650 103.33 18.92 -9.71
CA GLY A 650 102.66 18.82 -11.02
C GLY A 650 101.88 20.07 -11.39
N ILE A 651 100.99 19.99 -12.39
CA ILE A 651 99.95 21.00 -12.58
C ILE A 651 98.74 20.64 -11.71
N SER A 652 98.20 21.61 -10.96
CA SER A 652 96.80 21.59 -10.55
C SER A 652 96.02 22.45 -11.53
N LEU A 653 95.35 21.77 -12.44
CA LEU A 653 94.18 22.30 -13.08
C LEU A 653 93.13 22.50 -11.98
N GLU A 654 92.47 23.65 -11.92
CA GLU A 654 91.46 23.89 -10.89
C GLU A 654 90.20 23.04 -11.10
N GLU A 655 89.98 22.58 -12.33
CA GLU A 655 88.82 21.81 -12.77
C GLU A 655 89.28 20.64 -13.66
N THR A 656 89.37 19.43 -13.11
CA THR A 656 89.71 18.21 -13.90
C THR A 656 88.53 17.66 -14.70
N GLU A 657 87.33 18.22 -14.51
CA GLU A 657 86.14 18.00 -15.31
C GLU A 657 85.41 19.34 -15.45
N ALA A 658 84.82 19.62 -16.61
CA ALA A 658 84.02 20.83 -16.83
C ALA A 658 82.84 20.49 -17.74
N VAL A 659 81.62 20.78 -17.30
CA VAL A 659 80.44 20.74 -18.15
C VAL A 659 80.24 22.14 -18.75
N LEU A 660 80.04 22.21 -20.07
CA LEU A 660 79.80 23.45 -20.81
C LEU A 660 78.58 23.26 -21.71
N LEU A 661 77.78 24.31 -21.90
CA LEU A 661 76.81 24.35 -23.00
C LEU A 661 77.52 24.67 -24.32
N LYS A 662 77.04 24.07 -25.41
CA LYS A 662 77.49 24.32 -26.79
C LYS A 662 77.44 25.82 -27.12
N GLY A 663 78.59 26.41 -27.44
CA GLY A 663 78.78 27.84 -27.65
C GLY A 663 79.31 28.63 -26.44
N GLU A 664 79.41 28.02 -25.25
CA GLU A 664 80.05 28.65 -24.10
C GLU A 664 81.59 28.62 -24.19
N THR A 665 82.21 29.66 -23.65
CA THR A 665 83.66 29.73 -23.46
C THR A 665 84.01 29.74 -21.97
N LYS A 666 84.96 28.90 -21.54
CA LYS A 666 85.41 28.83 -20.14
C LYS A 666 86.93 28.89 -20.03
N ALA A 667 87.43 29.85 -19.25
CA ALA A 667 88.83 29.93 -18.89
C ALA A 667 89.18 28.85 -17.85
N LEU A 668 89.86 27.78 -18.27
CA LEU A 668 90.39 26.80 -17.34
C LEU A 668 91.60 27.41 -16.63
N SER A 669 91.45 27.73 -15.35
CA SER A 669 92.59 28.12 -14.51
C SER A 669 93.45 26.88 -14.24
N ALA A 670 94.67 26.88 -14.79
CA ALA A 670 95.69 25.93 -14.42
C ALA A 670 96.79 26.64 -13.63
N SER A 671 97.13 26.10 -12.47
CA SER A 671 98.27 26.52 -11.67
C SER A 671 99.30 25.40 -11.68
N VAL A 672 100.57 25.70 -11.96
CA VAL A 672 101.64 24.76 -11.61
C VAL A 672 101.71 24.73 -10.08
N LEU A 673 101.66 23.55 -9.47
CA LEU A 673 101.77 23.41 -8.02
C LEU A 673 103.24 23.39 -7.57
N PRO A 674 103.56 24.08 -6.46
CA PRO A 674 102.67 24.69 -5.47
C PRO A 674 102.16 26.07 -5.91
N ALA A 675 101.29 26.70 -5.13
CA ALA A 675 100.97 28.12 -5.37
C ALA A 675 102.23 29.03 -5.32
N ASP A 676 103.27 28.66 -4.55
CA ASP A 676 104.60 29.29 -4.58
C ASP A 676 105.57 28.65 -5.59
N ALA A 677 105.06 28.15 -6.73
CA ALA A 677 105.85 27.45 -7.74
C ALA A 677 106.92 28.35 -8.39
N SER A 678 108.12 27.77 -8.53
CA SER A 678 109.27 28.38 -9.19
C SER A 678 109.09 28.56 -10.71
N ASP A 679 108.12 27.86 -11.30
CA ASP A 679 107.72 27.95 -12.70
C ASP A 679 106.19 27.82 -12.76
N GLN A 680 105.53 28.67 -13.53
CA GLN A 680 104.07 28.72 -13.67
C GLN A 680 103.62 28.68 -15.14
N GLN A 681 104.50 28.33 -16.09
CA GLN A 681 104.17 28.35 -17.52
C GLN A 681 103.54 27.04 -18.01
N ILE A 682 102.40 27.17 -18.70
CA ILE A 682 101.51 26.08 -19.10
C ILE A 682 101.19 26.20 -20.60
N ILE A 683 101.06 25.05 -21.27
CA ILE A 683 100.72 24.88 -22.69
C ILE A 683 99.43 24.05 -22.77
N TRP A 684 98.52 24.39 -23.68
CA TRP A 684 97.19 23.78 -23.79
C TRP A 684 96.97 23.06 -25.13
N THR A 685 96.25 21.94 -25.11
CA THR A 685 95.81 21.17 -26.28
C THR A 685 94.48 20.47 -26.00
N SER A 686 93.59 20.35 -26.99
CA SER A 686 92.43 19.44 -26.93
C SER A 686 92.74 18.14 -27.69
N ASP A 687 92.02 17.05 -27.39
CA ASP A 687 92.09 15.79 -28.16
C ASP A 687 91.03 15.71 -29.28
N ASP A 688 89.85 16.32 -29.08
CA ASP A 688 88.80 16.49 -30.08
C ASP A 688 88.31 17.95 -30.16
N GLU A 689 88.93 18.70 -31.09
CA GLU A 689 88.58 20.08 -31.43
C GLU A 689 87.19 20.23 -32.10
N SER A 690 86.52 19.14 -32.48
CA SER A 690 85.12 19.18 -32.96
C SER A 690 84.09 19.16 -31.82
N VAL A 691 84.50 18.71 -30.63
CA VAL A 691 83.72 18.79 -29.39
C VAL A 691 84.09 20.04 -28.61
N ALA A 692 85.37 20.29 -28.33
CA ALA A 692 85.83 21.51 -27.67
C ALA A 692 87.24 21.92 -28.11
N THR A 693 87.43 23.21 -28.44
CA THR A 693 88.75 23.78 -28.74
C THR A 693 89.36 24.44 -27.51
N VAL A 694 90.67 24.71 -27.51
CA VAL A 694 91.33 25.49 -26.44
C VAL A 694 92.37 26.46 -27.01
N THR A 695 92.37 27.68 -26.48
CA THR A 695 93.30 28.75 -26.85
C THR A 695 94.64 28.66 -26.11
N GLU A 696 95.66 29.39 -26.57
CA GLU A 696 96.98 29.47 -25.92
C GLU A 696 96.94 29.97 -24.46
N PHE A 697 95.84 30.63 -24.05
CA PHE A 697 95.62 31.14 -22.70
C PHE A 697 94.77 30.23 -21.81
N GLY A 698 94.38 29.04 -22.28
CA GLY A 698 93.55 28.09 -21.52
C GLY A 698 92.05 28.39 -21.55
N VAL A 699 91.60 29.31 -22.40
CA VAL A 699 90.16 29.49 -22.66
C VAL A 699 89.71 28.40 -23.62
N VAL A 700 88.81 27.54 -23.15
CA VAL A 700 88.11 26.51 -23.90
C VAL A 700 86.87 27.11 -24.55
N GLU A 701 86.52 26.66 -25.75
CA GLU A 701 85.26 26.97 -26.45
C GLU A 701 84.55 25.66 -26.80
N ALA A 702 83.28 25.53 -26.39
CA ALA A 702 82.45 24.35 -26.59
C ALA A 702 81.80 24.34 -27.99
N VAL A 703 82.16 23.36 -28.83
CA VAL A 703 81.81 23.33 -30.27
C VAL A 703 80.68 22.34 -30.60
N GLY A 704 80.69 21.15 -30.00
CA GLY A 704 79.76 20.07 -30.33
C GLY A 704 79.49 19.11 -29.16
N ASN A 705 78.28 18.57 -29.10
CA ASN A 705 77.81 17.66 -28.05
C ASN A 705 78.70 16.40 -27.95
N GLY A 706 79.32 16.16 -26.78
CA GLY A 706 80.31 15.10 -26.59
C GLY A 706 81.26 15.36 -25.43
N THR A 707 82.38 14.64 -25.39
CA THR A 707 83.44 14.80 -24.37
C THR A 707 84.83 14.93 -25.01
N ALA A 708 85.60 15.97 -24.64
CA ALA A 708 86.98 16.19 -25.09
C ALA A 708 87.93 16.44 -23.90
N THR A 709 89.16 15.94 -23.98
CA THR A 709 90.19 16.03 -22.94
C THR A 709 91.12 17.22 -23.19
N VAL A 710 90.79 18.38 -22.60
CA VAL A 710 91.65 19.57 -22.66
C VAL A 710 92.81 19.41 -21.67
N THR A 711 94.03 19.30 -22.19
CA THR A 711 95.23 18.99 -21.41
C THR A 711 96.13 20.21 -21.23
N ALA A 712 96.32 20.61 -19.97
CA ALA A 712 97.36 21.54 -19.53
C ALA A 712 98.68 20.80 -19.33
N THR A 713 99.77 21.27 -19.96
CA THR A 713 101.11 20.68 -19.90
C THR A 713 102.13 21.71 -19.40
N SER A 714 102.95 21.38 -18.40
CA SER A 714 103.96 22.32 -17.89
C SER A 714 105.13 22.45 -18.85
N ASN A 715 105.53 23.69 -19.15
CA ASN A 715 106.64 23.96 -20.07
C ASN A 715 107.96 23.32 -19.60
N HIS A 716 108.13 23.19 -18.27
CA HIS A 716 109.26 22.46 -17.67
C HIS A 716 108.83 21.10 -17.12
N MET A 717 109.65 20.08 -17.37
CA MET A 717 109.48 18.67 -16.96
C MET A 717 108.24 17.92 -17.50
N GLY A 718 107.29 18.57 -18.18
CA GLY A 718 106.19 17.91 -18.89
C GLY A 718 105.15 17.25 -17.99
N PHE A 719 104.89 17.81 -16.81
CA PHE A 719 103.76 17.39 -15.98
C PHE A 719 102.45 17.82 -16.66
N GLN A 720 101.50 16.88 -16.77
CA GLN A 720 100.22 17.13 -17.41
C GLN A 720 99.08 17.04 -16.39
N ALA A 721 98.07 17.86 -16.58
CA ALA A 721 96.77 17.74 -15.94
C ALA A 721 95.68 17.96 -17.01
N SER A 722 94.69 17.09 -17.06
CA SER A 722 93.60 17.14 -18.04
C SER A 722 92.27 17.54 -17.41
N CYS A 723 91.50 18.32 -18.15
CA CYS A 723 90.08 18.56 -17.90
C CYS A 723 89.29 17.70 -18.89
N LEU A 724 88.40 16.84 -18.41
CA LEU A 724 87.38 16.26 -19.26
C LEU A 724 86.26 17.28 -19.46
N VAL A 725 86.30 17.95 -20.61
CA VAL A 725 85.29 18.92 -21.04
C VAL A 725 84.12 18.15 -21.64
N SER A 726 83.01 18.09 -20.92
CA SER A 726 81.76 17.51 -21.39
C SER A 726 80.88 18.63 -21.95
N VAL A 727 80.75 18.70 -23.27
CA VAL A 727 79.90 19.68 -23.94
C VAL A 727 78.50 19.10 -24.08
N THR A 728 77.54 19.78 -23.50
CA THR A 728 76.12 19.46 -23.61
C THR A 728 75.38 20.48 -24.48
N THR A 729 74.23 20.09 -25.01
CA THR A 729 73.30 20.97 -25.72
C THR A 729 71.99 20.96 -24.93
N ALA A 730 71.62 22.12 -24.39
CA ALA A 730 70.40 22.28 -23.62
C ALA A 730 69.15 22.10 -24.51
N VAL A 731 68.00 21.95 -23.87
CA VAL A 731 66.70 21.90 -24.54
C VAL A 731 66.13 23.32 -24.68
N ASP A 732 65.94 23.77 -25.92
CA ASP A 732 65.32 25.05 -26.27
C ASP A 732 63.78 25.01 -26.17
N GLY A 733 63.16 23.82 -26.25
CA GLY A 733 61.71 23.67 -26.19
C GLY A 733 61.19 22.26 -26.45
N VAL A 734 59.87 22.11 -26.38
CA VAL A 734 59.10 20.91 -26.77
C VAL A 734 57.83 21.34 -27.50
N SER A 735 57.31 20.48 -28.36
CA SER A 735 56.06 20.69 -29.10
C SER A 735 55.25 19.40 -29.18
N LEU A 736 53.91 19.50 -29.22
CA LEU A 736 52.99 18.37 -29.36
C LEU A 736 52.39 18.30 -30.77
N ASN A 737 52.07 17.09 -31.22
CA ASN A 737 51.38 16.87 -32.49
C ASN A 737 49.89 17.30 -32.48
N LYS A 738 49.30 17.56 -31.31
CA LYS A 738 47.93 18.05 -31.10
C LYS A 738 47.88 18.90 -29.82
N ASN A 739 46.98 19.87 -29.80
CA ASN A 739 46.70 20.75 -28.66
C ASN A 739 45.25 20.62 -28.12
N SER A 740 44.36 19.92 -28.83
CA SER A 740 43.05 19.51 -28.31
C SER A 740 42.63 18.13 -28.82
N LEU A 741 41.81 17.42 -28.03
CA LEU A 741 41.17 16.14 -28.35
C LEU A 741 39.77 16.05 -27.73
N ASP A 742 38.78 15.64 -28.51
CA ASP A 742 37.47 15.18 -28.04
C ASP A 742 37.44 13.65 -28.06
N LEU A 743 37.07 13.01 -26.94
CA LEU A 743 37.02 11.55 -26.78
C LEU A 743 35.72 11.12 -26.08
N TYR A 744 35.33 9.86 -26.24
CA TYR A 744 34.41 9.22 -25.31
C TYR A 744 35.16 8.43 -24.22
N VAL A 745 34.50 8.12 -23.10
CA VAL A 745 35.02 7.19 -22.08
C VAL A 745 35.41 5.85 -22.73
N ASP A 746 36.50 5.25 -22.24
CA ASP A 746 37.19 4.06 -22.78
C ASP A 746 37.89 4.24 -24.14
N GLU A 747 37.76 5.40 -24.80
CA GLU A 747 38.53 5.68 -26.02
C GLU A 747 39.98 6.05 -25.69
N THR A 748 40.88 5.64 -26.59
CA THR A 748 42.33 5.84 -26.46
C THR A 748 42.85 6.71 -27.60
N ALA A 749 43.88 7.50 -27.30
CA ALA A 749 44.56 8.32 -28.28
C ALA A 749 46.08 8.37 -27.99
N PHE A 750 46.82 8.97 -28.92
CA PHE A 750 48.26 9.14 -28.80
C PHE A 750 48.66 10.59 -29.05
N LEU A 751 49.52 11.12 -28.19
CA LEU A 751 50.17 12.42 -28.29
C LEU A 751 51.67 12.20 -28.50
N GLU A 752 52.24 12.87 -29.50
CA GLU A 752 53.65 12.75 -29.86
C GLU A 752 54.37 14.05 -29.51
N ALA A 753 55.43 13.95 -28.72
CA ALA A 753 56.22 15.09 -28.27
C ALA A 753 57.55 15.17 -29.03
N THR A 754 57.83 16.33 -29.63
CA THR A 754 59.09 16.62 -30.33
C THR A 754 59.91 17.63 -29.52
N VAL A 755 61.08 17.21 -29.05
CA VAL A 755 62.04 18.04 -28.31
C VAL A 755 62.95 18.79 -29.29
N THR A 756 63.25 20.06 -29.01
CA THR A 756 64.14 20.90 -29.80
C THR A 756 65.27 21.49 -28.96
N PRO A 757 66.51 21.57 -29.46
CA PRO A 757 66.98 21.07 -30.76
C PRO A 757 67.15 19.54 -30.77
N LEU A 758 67.16 18.93 -31.97
CA LEU A 758 67.24 17.47 -32.14
C LEU A 758 68.61 16.88 -31.72
N ASP A 759 69.63 17.72 -31.50
CA ASP A 759 70.93 17.32 -30.94
C ASP A 759 71.09 17.66 -29.45
N ALA A 760 70.00 18.04 -28.75
CA ALA A 760 69.98 18.22 -27.31
C ALA A 760 70.45 16.93 -26.58
N SER A 761 71.26 17.11 -25.54
CA SER A 761 71.92 15.99 -24.82
C SER A 761 70.95 15.16 -23.98
N ASN A 762 69.79 15.71 -23.62
CA ASN A 762 68.72 15.01 -22.91
C ASN A 762 67.37 15.29 -23.58
N GLN A 763 66.88 14.33 -24.37
CA GLN A 763 65.57 14.40 -25.03
C GLN A 763 64.48 13.62 -24.27
N ALA A 764 64.74 13.23 -23.01
CA ALA A 764 63.72 12.60 -22.20
C ALA A 764 62.62 13.61 -21.82
N VAL A 765 61.37 13.16 -21.91
CA VAL A 765 60.19 13.91 -21.46
C VAL A 765 59.48 13.14 -20.36
N THR A 766 58.79 13.87 -19.49
CA THR A 766 57.79 13.33 -18.57
C THR A 766 56.41 13.83 -18.97
N TRP A 767 55.38 13.03 -18.66
CA TRP A 767 53.99 13.36 -18.95
C TRP A 767 53.21 13.45 -17.64
N SER A 768 52.23 14.34 -17.60
CA SER A 768 51.25 14.44 -16.51
C SER A 768 49.86 14.78 -17.05
N SER A 769 48.84 14.44 -16.28
CA SER A 769 47.44 14.82 -16.52
C SER A 769 47.00 15.71 -15.36
N SER A 770 46.33 16.84 -15.65
CA SER A 770 45.79 17.70 -14.59
C SER A 770 44.66 17.03 -13.82
N ASN A 771 43.98 16.06 -14.44
CA ASN A 771 42.99 15.20 -13.81
C ASN A 771 43.17 13.73 -14.28
N PRO A 772 44.03 12.95 -13.59
CA PRO A 772 44.31 11.55 -13.93
C PRO A 772 43.10 10.62 -13.91
N ASP A 773 42.07 10.95 -13.12
CA ASP A 773 40.84 10.16 -12.98
C ASP A 773 39.86 10.36 -14.16
N VAL A 774 40.05 11.45 -14.94
CA VAL A 774 39.28 11.75 -16.16
C VAL A 774 40.05 11.32 -17.40
N VAL A 775 41.36 11.61 -17.47
CA VAL A 775 42.25 11.12 -18.54
C VAL A 775 43.58 10.68 -17.94
N SER A 776 43.97 9.43 -18.19
CA SER A 776 45.32 8.94 -17.86
C SER A 776 46.28 9.11 -19.04
N VAL A 777 47.57 9.32 -18.74
CA VAL A 777 48.65 9.39 -19.73
C VAL A 777 49.81 8.49 -19.30
N ALA A 778 50.32 7.69 -20.23
CA ALA A 778 51.48 6.83 -20.05
C ALA A 778 52.78 7.54 -20.49
N SER A 779 53.94 7.00 -20.09
CA SER A 779 55.26 7.60 -20.34
C SER A 779 55.66 7.74 -21.81
N ASP A 780 54.93 7.08 -22.72
CA ASP A 780 55.12 7.12 -24.17
C ASP A 780 54.25 8.17 -24.88
N GLY A 781 53.29 8.80 -24.18
CA GLY A 781 52.29 9.70 -24.79
C GLY A 781 50.97 9.02 -25.17
N SER A 782 50.80 7.72 -24.86
CA SER A 782 49.49 7.05 -24.96
C SER A 782 48.53 7.56 -23.88
N ILE A 783 47.32 7.96 -24.25
CA ILE A 783 46.28 8.44 -23.33
C ILE A 783 45.01 7.58 -23.38
N THR A 784 44.33 7.45 -22.24
CA THR A 784 43.05 6.73 -22.10
C THR A 784 42.05 7.60 -21.34
N ALA A 785 40.86 7.78 -21.92
CA ALA A 785 39.74 8.47 -21.29
C ALA A 785 39.04 7.55 -20.29
N LEU A 786 38.91 7.98 -19.02
CA LEU A 786 38.45 7.15 -17.90
C LEU A 786 37.11 7.60 -17.30
N ALA A 787 36.81 8.89 -17.33
CA ALA A 787 35.54 9.46 -16.85
C ALA A 787 35.19 10.72 -17.64
N CYS A 788 33.93 11.16 -17.61
CA CYS A 788 33.52 12.40 -18.28
C CYS A 788 34.08 13.65 -17.58
N GLY A 789 34.52 14.64 -18.36
CA GLY A 789 35.10 15.89 -17.86
C GLY A 789 36.04 16.54 -18.87
N SER A 790 36.91 17.43 -18.39
CA SER A 790 38.10 17.91 -19.13
C SER A 790 39.35 17.66 -18.31
N SER A 791 40.46 17.33 -18.98
CA SER A 791 41.80 17.27 -18.41
C SER A 791 42.79 17.92 -19.37
N VAL A 792 43.86 18.51 -18.85
CA VAL A 792 44.98 19.02 -19.63
C VAL A 792 46.15 18.05 -19.46
N ILE A 793 46.56 17.43 -20.57
CA ILE A 793 47.78 16.63 -20.63
C ILE A 793 48.96 17.57 -20.87
N THR A 794 49.95 17.50 -19.99
CA THR A 794 51.18 18.30 -20.07
C THR A 794 52.35 17.39 -20.36
N VAL A 795 53.18 17.75 -21.33
CA VAL A 795 54.53 17.19 -21.51
C VAL A 795 55.56 18.16 -20.97
N THR A 796 56.57 17.66 -20.26
CA THR A 796 57.66 18.45 -19.67
C THR A 796 59.00 17.85 -20.07
N THR A 797 59.97 18.66 -20.49
CA THR A 797 61.32 18.18 -20.81
C THR A 797 62.13 17.97 -19.53
N ALA A 798 62.80 16.81 -19.41
CA ALA A 798 63.56 16.44 -18.22
C ALA A 798 64.84 17.28 -18.01
N ASP A 799 65.26 18.02 -19.04
CA ASP A 799 66.21 19.13 -18.96
C ASP A 799 65.51 20.43 -19.40
N GLY A 800 65.88 21.57 -18.84
CA GLY A 800 65.25 22.88 -19.07
C GLY A 800 63.85 23.10 -18.46
N ASN A 801 63.07 22.04 -18.17
CA ASN A 801 61.66 22.11 -17.74
C ASN A 801 60.73 22.85 -18.73
N ASN A 802 60.99 22.76 -20.05
CA ASN A 802 60.09 23.32 -21.05
C ASN A 802 58.79 22.49 -21.10
N THR A 803 57.64 23.15 -21.23
CA THR A 803 56.32 22.51 -21.19
C THR A 803 55.49 22.80 -22.44
N GLU A 804 54.69 21.82 -22.86
CA GLU A 804 53.62 22.00 -23.86
C GLU A 804 52.37 21.22 -23.44
N THR A 805 51.19 21.64 -23.88
CA THR A 805 49.90 21.14 -23.38
C THR A 805 48.89 20.75 -24.45
N CYS A 806 48.05 19.77 -24.14
CA CYS A 806 46.88 19.38 -24.92
C CYS A 806 45.64 19.31 -24.00
N GLU A 807 44.58 20.02 -24.35
CA GLU A 807 43.27 19.85 -23.70
C GLU A 807 42.60 18.56 -24.19
N VAL A 808 41.94 17.83 -23.30
CA VAL A 808 41.22 16.59 -23.62
C VAL A 808 39.86 16.61 -22.96
N ILE A 809 38.81 16.71 -23.78
CA ILE A 809 37.41 16.70 -23.34
C ILE A 809 36.86 15.28 -23.50
N VAL A 810 36.35 14.71 -22.41
CA VAL A 810 35.76 13.36 -22.38
C VAL A 810 34.25 13.44 -22.19
N SER A 811 33.52 12.89 -23.15
CA SER A 811 32.07 12.75 -23.13
C SER A 811 31.65 11.30 -22.84
N VAL A 812 30.38 11.10 -22.44
CA VAL A 812 29.73 9.78 -22.47
C VAL A 812 28.81 9.67 -23.68
N ARG A 813 28.69 8.47 -24.24
CA ARG A 813 27.66 8.17 -25.25
C ARG A 813 26.32 8.04 -24.55
N THR A 814 25.30 8.76 -25.05
CA THR A 814 23.96 8.75 -24.45
C THR A 814 22.91 8.10 -25.36
N ILE A 815 21.87 7.55 -24.74
CA ILE A 815 20.78 6.82 -25.40
C ILE A 815 19.46 7.52 -25.03
N ASP A 816 18.74 8.05 -26.00
CA ASP A 816 17.47 8.77 -25.76
C ASP A 816 16.28 7.81 -25.61
N LEU A 817 15.55 7.93 -24.50
CA LEU A 817 14.36 7.12 -24.21
C LEU A 817 13.10 7.56 -24.95
N THR A 818 13.09 8.65 -25.73
CA THR A 818 11.91 9.08 -26.50
C THR A 818 11.36 7.98 -27.43
N GLY A 819 12.25 7.13 -27.97
CA GLY A 819 11.90 5.98 -28.81
C GLY A 819 11.56 4.68 -28.05
N ALA A 820 11.63 4.67 -26.72
CA ALA A 820 11.59 3.43 -25.95
C ALA A 820 10.26 2.66 -26.07
N ALA A 821 10.38 1.33 -26.22
CA ALA A 821 9.25 0.41 -26.14
C ALA A 821 8.88 0.22 -24.66
N VAL A 822 7.66 0.61 -24.30
CA VAL A 822 7.17 0.53 -22.91
C VAL A 822 5.95 -0.38 -22.88
N THR A 823 6.01 -1.43 -22.07
CA THR A 823 4.96 -2.45 -21.92
C THR A 823 4.58 -2.64 -20.44
N GLY A 824 3.67 -3.56 -20.13
CA GLY A 824 3.17 -3.79 -18.76
C GLY A 824 2.10 -2.79 -18.26
N ILE A 825 1.90 -1.68 -18.97
CA ILE A 825 0.90 -0.66 -18.65
C ILE A 825 -0.50 -1.15 -19.03
N ILE A 826 -1.38 -1.26 -18.04
CA ILE A 826 -2.76 -1.75 -18.20
C ILE A 826 -3.78 -0.78 -17.54
N PRO A 827 -5.08 -0.88 -17.86
CA PRO A 827 -6.12 -0.26 -17.05
C PRO A 827 -6.09 -0.79 -15.60
N LYS A 828 -6.40 0.08 -14.65
CA LYS A 828 -6.47 -0.24 -13.21
C LYS A 828 -7.80 0.26 -12.66
N THR A 829 -8.29 -0.28 -11.56
CA THR A 829 -9.52 0.23 -10.90
C THR A 829 -9.17 1.25 -9.81
N TYR A 830 -10.06 2.23 -9.56
CA TYR A 830 -9.91 3.17 -8.45
C TYR A 830 -9.89 2.47 -7.08
N ILE A 831 -8.83 2.71 -6.31
CA ILE A 831 -8.54 2.07 -5.00
C ILE A 831 -8.57 3.05 -3.82
N GLY A 832 -8.97 4.31 -4.02
CA GLY A 832 -9.05 5.32 -2.95
C GLY A 832 -7.76 6.13 -2.70
N ARG A 833 -6.68 5.81 -3.43
CA ARG A 833 -5.34 6.40 -3.33
C ARG A 833 -4.67 6.44 -4.70
N ARG A 834 -3.41 6.90 -4.74
CA ARG A 834 -2.55 6.83 -5.93
C ARG A 834 -2.39 5.40 -6.44
N VAL A 835 -2.51 5.25 -7.76
CA VAL A 835 -2.29 4.02 -8.53
C VAL A 835 -0.91 4.10 -9.19
N PHE A 836 -0.15 3.03 -9.08
CA PHE A 836 1.17 2.87 -9.71
C PHE A 836 1.19 1.60 -10.57
N GLN A 837 2.15 1.54 -11.50
CA GLN A 837 2.41 0.39 -12.36
C GLN A 837 3.92 0.12 -12.44
N GLU A 838 4.26 -1.09 -12.86
CA GLU A 838 5.64 -1.55 -13.08
C GLU A 838 5.82 -1.80 -14.59
N PRO A 839 6.12 -0.75 -15.39
CA PRO A 839 6.29 -0.90 -16.82
C PRO A 839 7.64 -1.51 -17.15
N VAL A 840 7.67 -2.42 -18.12
CA VAL A 840 8.92 -2.94 -18.70
C VAL A 840 9.34 -2.00 -19.84
N VAL A 841 10.52 -1.39 -19.70
CA VAL A 841 11.10 -0.43 -20.64
C VAL A 841 12.22 -1.10 -21.42
N ILE A 842 12.20 -0.99 -22.75
CA ILE A 842 13.15 -1.64 -23.66
C ILE A 842 13.64 -0.62 -24.69
N VAL A 843 14.96 -0.53 -24.88
CA VAL A 843 15.62 0.25 -25.94
C VAL A 843 16.66 -0.62 -26.64
N ASP A 844 16.69 -0.61 -27.97
CA ASP A 844 17.63 -1.36 -28.82
C ASP A 844 17.78 -2.86 -28.47
N GLY A 845 16.70 -3.46 -27.96
CA GLY A 845 16.64 -4.86 -27.53
C GLY A 845 17.05 -5.11 -26.07
N THR A 846 17.58 -4.10 -25.37
CA THR A 846 17.98 -4.16 -23.96
C THR A 846 16.83 -3.74 -23.06
N THR A 847 16.44 -4.60 -22.11
CA THR A 847 15.51 -4.25 -21.02
C THR A 847 16.23 -3.40 -19.98
N LEU A 848 15.66 -2.25 -19.64
CA LEU A 848 16.25 -1.29 -18.71
C LEU A 848 15.77 -1.53 -17.27
N THR A 849 16.58 -1.12 -16.30
CA THR A 849 16.33 -1.29 -14.86
C THR A 849 15.92 0.04 -14.21
N GLU A 850 14.71 0.09 -13.61
CA GLU A 850 14.28 1.28 -12.87
C GLU A 850 15.22 1.57 -11.67
N GLY A 851 15.48 2.85 -11.41
CA GLY A 851 16.40 3.30 -10.36
C GLY A 851 17.85 3.41 -10.85
N SER A 852 18.31 2.49 -11.68
CA SER A 852 19.60 2.59 -12.39
C SER A 852 19.48 3.46 -13.64
N ASP A 853 18.70 2.98 -14.61
CA ASP A 853 18.74 3.42 -16.00
C ASP A 853 17.66 4.46 -16.31
N TYR A 854 16.60 4.49 -15.50
CA TYR A 854 15.53 5.48 -15.58
C TYR A 854 14.85 5.68 -14.22
N SER A 855 14.08 6.76 -14.09
CA SER A 855 13.06 6.92 -13.06
C SER A 855 11.67 7.07 -13.69
N ILE A 856 10.62 6.78 -12.93
CA ILE A 856 9.22 7.07 -13.32
C ILE A 856 8.66 8.19 -12.43
N SER A 857 7.92 9.10 -13.03
CA SER A 857 7.00 10.03 -12.36
C SER A 857 5.56 9.82 -12.82
N TYR A 858 4.57 10.28 -12.06
CA TYR A 858 3.13 10.03 -12.31
C TYR A 858 2.29 11.31 -12.25
N SER A 859 1.31 11.45 -13.14
CA SER A 859 0.26 12.49 -13.07
C SER A 859 -1.13 11.86 -12.91
N ASP A 860 -2.03 12.61 -12.26
CA ASP A 860 -3.48 12.36 -12.17
C ASP A 860 -3.89 10.98 -11.60
N ASN A 861 -2.93 10.26 -11.01
CA ASN A 861 -3.03 8.85 -10.67
C ASN A 861 -3.88 8.52 -9.42
N LEU A 862 -4.59 9.50 -8.85
CA LEU A 862 -5.37 9.36 -7.60
C LEU A 862 -6.85 9.03 -7.84
N TYR A 863 -7.44 9.51 -8.94
CA TYR A 863 -8.89 9.45 -9.19
C TYR A 863 -9.21 8.69 -10.48
N ALA A 864 -10.46 8.25 -10.62
CA ALA A 864 -10.90 7.58 -11.84
C ALA A 864 -10.94 8.57 -13.03
N GLY A 865 -10.24 8.22 -14.11
CA GLY A 865 -9.95 9.12 -15.22
C GLY A 865 -8.79 8.61 -16.08
N ASN A 866 -8.12 9.51 -16.78
CA ASN A 866 -6.87 9.24 -17.50
C ASN A 866 -5.69 9.72 -16.66
N ALA A 867 -4.85 8.78 -16.22
CA ALA A 867 -3.59 9.06 -15.54
C ALA A 867 -2.42 8.93 -16.53
N SER A 868 -1.27 9.51 -16.19
CA SER A 868 -0.04 9.34 -16.96
C SER A 868 1.12 8.83 -16.08
N LEU A 869 2.08 8.18 -16.72
CA LEU A 869 3.41 7.93 -16.17
C LEU A 869 4.47 8.38 -17.17
N THR A 870 5.52 9.03 -16.68
CA THR A 870 6.64 9.52 -17.49
C THR A 870 7.93 8.88 -17.02
N ILE A 871 8.51 8.08 -17.91
CA ILE A 871 9.83 7.45 -17.75
C ILE A 871 10.88 8.46 -18.19
N THR A 872 11.88 8.75 -17.35
CA THR A 872 12.96 9.71 -17.61
C THR A 872 14.30 9.02 -17.46
N GLY A 873 15.20 9.18 -18.44
CA GLY A 873 16.50 8.51 -18.45
C GLY A 873 17.43 8.96 -17.31
N LYS A 874 18.32 8.05 -16.89
CA LYS A 874 19.38 8.29 -15.91
C LYS A 874 20.74 7.79 -16.43
N GLY A 875 21.82 8.46 -16.02
CA GLY A 875 23.19 8.08 -16.38
C GLY A 875 23.45 8.29 -17.88
N THR A 876 23.74 7.20 -18.60
CA THR A 876 23.88 7.20 -20.06
C THR A 876 22.53 7.29 -20.77
N TYR A 877 21.42 6.90 -20.13
CA TYR A 877 20.09 7.08 -20.71
C TYR A 877 19.59 8.50 -20.46
N THR A 878 18.97 9.10 -21.47
CA THR A 878 18.56 10.51 -21.48
C THR A 878 17.16 10.68 -22.07
N GLY A 879 16.63 11.90 -22.05
CA GLY A 879 15.28 12.17 -22.52
C GLY A 879 14.20 11.52 -21.67
N SER A 880 12.99 11.41 -22.23
CA SER A 880 11.84 10.83 -21.52
C SER A 880 10.74 10.34 -22.46
N VAL A 881 9.89 9.44 -21.97
CA VAL A 881 8.69 8.95 -22.65
C VAL A 881 7.50 8.88 -21.68
N THR A 882 6.42 9.58 -22.03
CA THR A 882 5.14 9.53 -21.31
C THR A 882 4.21 8.49 -21.92
N LYS A 883 3.53 7.72 -21.07
CA LYS A 883 2.46 6.78 -21.45
C LYS A 883 1.24 7.01 -20.57
N ASN A 884 0.05 6.92 -21.16
CA ASN A 884 -1.23 7.13 -20.48
C ASN A 884 -1.89 5.80 -20.09
N PHE A 885 -2.66 5.79 -19.00
CA PHE A 885 -3.47 4.65 -18.58
C PHE A 885 -4.80 5.09 -17.94
N THR A 886 -5.82 4.24 -18.05
CA THR A 886 -7.14 4.52 -17.47
C THR A 886 -7.23 3.98 -16.04
N ILE A 887 -7.69 4.83 -15.13
CA ILE A 887 -8.18 4.41 -13.81
C ILE A 887 -9.72 4.31 -13.89
N GLU A 888 -10.23 3.09 -13.90
CA GLU A 888 -11.65 2.78 -14.01
C GLU A 888 -12.41 3.04 -12.71
N LYS A 889 -13.70 3.34 -12.82
CA LYS A 889 -14.58 3.60 -11.68
C LYS A 889 -14.87 2.31 -10.89
N ALA A 890 -14.66 2.35 -9.58
CA ALA A 890 -14.79 1.16 -8.73
C ALA A 890 -16.25 0.71 -8.50
N CYS A 891 -16.44 -0.60 -8.30
CA CYS A 891 -17.72 -1.16 -7.88
C CYS A 891 -18.08 -0.75 -6.44
N GLN A 892 -19.35 -0.41 -6.20
CA GLN A 892 -19.86 -0.18 -4.84
C GLN A 892 -20.43 -1.49 -4.27
N ASN A 893 -19.88 -1.95 -3.15
CA ASN A 893 -20.32 -3.13 -2.41
C ASN A 893 -21.65 -2.88 -1.65
N LEU A 894 -22.70 -2.56 -2.40
CA LEU A 894 -24.00 -2.12 -1.91
C LEU A 894 -24.78 -3.24 -1.23
N ASN A 895 -24.74 -3.25 0.11
CA ASN A 895 -25.57 -4.12 0.92
C ASN A 895 -26.87 -3.39 1.34
N ALA A 896 -27.98 -4.11 1.31
CA ALA A 896 -29.29 -3.58 1.72
C ALA A 896 -30.09 -4.68 2.43
N LYS A 897 -30.79 -4.31 3.52
CA LYS A 897 -31.59 -5.25 4.33
C LYS A 897 -32.84 -4.56 4.86
N ALA A 898 -34.00 -5.19 4.69
CA ALA A 898 -35.24 -4.75 5.34
C ALA A 898 -35.28 -5.27 6.78
N ALA A 899 -35.62 -4.43 7.76
CA ALA A 899 -35.70 -4.82 9.17
C ALA A 899 -36.77 -5.89 9.44
N SER A 900 -37.82 -5.95 8.60
CA SER A 900 -38.59 -7.18 8.37
C SER A 900 -39.03 -7.28 6.91
N PRO A 901 -38.63 -8.32 6.15
CA PRO A 901 -39.06 -8.51 4.76
C PRO A 901 -40.52 -9.00 4.65
N THR A 902 -41.12 -9.44 5.76
CA THR A 902 -42.53 -9.87 5.82
C THR A 902 -43.32 -8.96 6.76
N LEU A 903 -44.45 -8.44 6.29
CA LEU A 903 -45.28 -7.47 7.00
C LEU A 903 -46.76 -7.85 6.91
N THR A 904 -47.57 -7.38 7.86
CA THR A 904 -49.03 -7.33 7.72
C THR A 904 -49.44 -6.01 7.08
N ALA A 905 -50.50 -5.98 6.29
CA ALA A 905 -51.08 -4.73 5.79
C ALA A 905 -51.36 -3.74 6.94
N GLY A 906 -50.91 -2.49 6.79
CA GLY A 906 -50.91 -1.45 7.83
C GLY A 906 -49.62 -1.33 8.65
N GLN A 907 -48.64 -2.23 8.49
CA GLN A 907 -47.32 -2.12 9.14
C GLN A 907 -46.30 -1.39 8.25
N THR A 908 -45.26 -0.81 8.87
CA THR A 908 -44.11 -0.23 8.18
C THR A 908 -42.81 -0.90 8.58
N THR A 909 -41.81 -0.92 7.69
CA THR A 909 -40.42 -1.27 8.01
C THR A 909 -39.47 -0.23 7.40
N THR A 910 -38.18 -0.34 7.72
CA THR A 910 -37.11 0.48 7.12
C THR A 910 -36.10 -0.44 6.45
N ILE A 911 -35.41 0.09 5.44
CA ILE A 911 -34.28 -0.56 4.79
C ILE A 911 -33.00 0.08 5.33
N SER A 912 -32.12 -0.73 5.92
CA SER A 912 -30.74 -0.34 6.24
C SER A 912 -29.86 -0.59 5.01
N VAL A 913 -28.98 0.36 4.69
CA VAL A 913 -28.09 0.31 3.52
C VAL A 913 -26.66 0.66 3.94
N SER A 914 -25.69 -0.15 3.53
CA SER A 914 -24.24 0.08 3.71
C SER A 914 -23.48 -0.15 2.39
N GLY A 915 -22.23 0.31 2.31
CA GLY A 915 -21.41 0.25 1.08
C GLY A 915 -21.84 1.20 -0.05
N ALA A 916 -22.86 2.04 0.18
CA ALA A 916 -23.26 3.12 -0.74
C ALA A 916 -22.30 4.32 -0.62
N LYS A 917 -21.56 4.61 -1.70
CA LYS A 917 -20.69 5.79 -1.84
C LYS A 917 -21.44 6.97 -2.50
N GLY A 918 -22.40 6.69 -3.39
CA GLY A 918 -23.28 7.68 -4.02
C GLY A 918 -24.61 7.95 -3.29
N GLN A 919 -25.43 8.84 -3.85
CA GLN A 919 -26.74 9.20 -3.30
C GLN A 919 -27.70 8.00 -3.33
N LYS A 920 -28.36 7.73 -2.20
CA LYS A 920 -29.31 6.63 -2.02
C LYS A 920 -30.70 7.03 -2.49
N SER A 921 -31.36 6.15 -3.24
CA SER A 921 -32.76 6.30 -3.65
C SER A 921 -33.50 4.95 -3.61
N TYR A 922 -34.81 5.00 -3.36
CA TYR A 922 -35.65 3.81 -3.20
C TYR A 922 -36.88 3.84 -4.11
N THR A 923 -37.12 2.75 -4.84
CA THR A 923 -38.31 2.59 -5.72
C THR A 923 -39.03 1.28 -5.43
N SER A 924 -40.34 1.23 -5.64
CA SER A 924 -41.16 0.01 -5.48
C SER A 924 -41.76 -0.42 -6.80
N SER A 925 -41.58 -1.69 -7.16
CA SER A 925 -42.25 -2.32 -8.31
C SER A 925 -43.78 -2.45 -8.15
N ASN A 926 -44.33 -2.25 -6.95
CA ASN A 926 -45.77 -2.15 -6.74
C ASN A 926 -46.13 -1.26 -5.54
N PRO A 927 -46.22 0.08 -5.72
CA PRO A 927 -46.55 1.03 -4.65
C PRO A 927 -47.95 0.89 -4.04
N ALA A 928 -48.83 0.08 -4.64
CA ALA A 928 -50.16 -0.24 -4.12
C ALA A 928 -50.16 -1.47 -3.19
N VAL A 929 -49.20 -2.38 -3.34
CA VAL A 929 -48.90 -3.47 -2.39
C VAL A 929 -48.06 -2.93 -1.24
N ALA A 930 -46.90 -2.35 -1.55
CA ALA A 930 -46.06 -1.65 -0.59
C ALA A 930 -45.36 -0.46 -1.25
N SER A 931 -45.61 0.76 -0.78
CA SER A 931 -44.85 1.93 -1.19
C SER A 931 -43.60 2.09 -0.33
N VAL A 932 -42.54 2.62 -0.92
CA VAL A 932 -41.35 3.08 -0.19
C VAL A 932 -41.27 4.60 -0.30
N ASP A 933 -40.79 5.22 0.77
CA ASP A 933 -40.38 6.62 0.81
C ASP A 933 -39.02 6.78 0.08
N PRO A 934 -38.90 7.68 -0.91
CA PRO A 934 -37.80 7.66 -1.88
C PRO A 934 -36.45 8.07 -1.30
N ASP A 935 -36.45 8.75 -0.15
CA ASP A 935 -35.25 9.29 0.51
C ASP A 935 -34.90 8.50 1.79
N THR A 936 -35.90 8.17 2.61
CA THR A 936 -35.69 7.51 3.92
C THR A 936 -35.71 5.98 3.86
N GLY A 937 -36.08 5.38 2.73
CA GLY A 937 -36.18 3.92 2.60
C GLY A 937 -37.26 3.29 3.48
N ARG A 938 -38.21 4.09 3.99
CA ARG A 938 -39.32 3.63 4.83
C ARG A 938 -40.40 2.98 3.98
N VAL A 939 -40.56 1.67 4.12
CA VAL A 939 -41.57 0.88 3.38
C VAL A 939 -42.86 0.81 4.19
N SER A 940 -44.00 1.04 3.54
CA SER A 940 -45.35 0.96 4.12
C SER A 940 -46.18 -0.09 3.39
N ALA A 941 -46.57 -1.16 4.10
CA ALA A 941 -47.40 -2.24 3.57
C ALA A 941 -48.87 -1.82 3.49
N LYS A 942 -49.43 -1.73 2.27
CA LYS A 942 -50.80 -1.27 2.02
C LYS A 942 -51.77 -2.41 1.74
N LYS A 943 -51.40 -3.31 0.81
CA LYS A 943 -52.27 -4.38 0.30
C LYS A 943 -51.52 -5.72 0.28
N VAL A 944 -52.25 -6.82 0.42
CA VAL A 944 -51.70 -8.18 0.36
C VAL A 944 -51.09 -8.45 -1.03
N GLY A 945 -49.85 -8.92 -1.06
CA GLY A 945 -49.06 -9.16 -2.27
C GLY A 945 -47.56 -9.20 -1.99
N SER A 946 -46.74 -9.40 -3.02
CA SER A 946 -45.30 -9.10 -2.95
C SER A 946 -45.00 -7.84 -3.75
N ALA A 947 -44.04 -7.04 -3.29
CA ALA A 947 -43.43 -5.96 -4.05
C ALA A 947 -41.91 -6.04 -3.88
N THR A 948 -41.17 -5.84 -4.96
CA THR A 948 -39.72 -5.66 -4.90
C THR A 948 -39.41 -4.18 -4.71
N ILE A 949 -38.65 -3.85 -3.67
CA ILE A 949 -38.07 -2.53 -3.46
C ILE A 949 -36.65 -2.55 -4.04
N LYS A 950 -36.37 -1.68 -5.01
CA LYS A 950 -35.04 -1.49 -5.57
C LYS A 950 -34.38 -0.31 -4.87
N VAL A 951 -33.28 -0.61 -4.17
CA VAL A 951 -32.32 0.36 -3.64
C VAL A 951 -31.33 0.68 -4.74
N THR A 952 -31.05 1.96 -4.96
CA THR A 952 -29.99 2.42 -5.87
C THR A 952 -29.06 3.34 -5.10
N SER A 953 -27.76 3.16 -5.29
CA SER A 953 -26.74 4.18 -5.01
C SER A 953 -26.33 4.78 -6.36
N SER A 954 -26.29 6.11 -6.47
CA SER A 954 -25.82 6.77 -7.69
C SER A 954 -24.39 6.37 -8.03
N GLY A 955 -23.97 6.55 -9.28
CA GLY A 955 -22.54 6.67 -9.57
C GLY A 955 -21.98 7.94 -8.94
N THR A 956 -20.66 8.03 -8.90
CA THR A 956 -19.89 9.25 -8.61
C THR A 956 -18.74 9.35 -9.62
N ASP A 957 -17.83 10.30 -9.43
CA ASP A 957 -16.63 10.42 -10.26
C ASP A 957 -15.76 9.16 -10.16
N ASN A 958 -15.63 8.60 -8.95
CA ASN A 958 -14.77 7.45 -8.67
C ASN A 958 -15.48 6.08 -8.61
N PHE A 959 -16.82 6.03 -8.58
CA PHE A 959 -17.57 4.77 -8.37
C PHE A 959 -18.71 4.56 -9.38
N VAL A 960 -18.86 3.33 -9.90
CA VAL A 960 -20.01 2.96 -10.75
C VAL A 960 -21.31 2.82 -9.94
N LYS A 961 -22.45 3.06 -10.61
CA LYS A 961 -23.80 3.00 -10.05
C LYS A 961 -24.18 1.57 -9.63
N ALA A 962 -24.48 1.35 -8.35
CA ALA A 962 -24.90 0.05 -7.82
C ALA A 962 -26.39 -0.01 -7.46
N THR A 963 -27.01 -1.20 -7.58
CA THR A 963 -28.42 -1.40 -7.19
C THR A 963 -28.64 -2.75 -6.52
N LYS A 964 -29.54 -2.81 -5.53
CA LYS A 964 -29.91 -4.04 -4.81
C LYS A 964 -31.44 -4.18 -4.71
N ALA A 965 -31.96 -5.37 -4.96
CA ALA A 965 -33.39 -5.65 -4.94
C ALA A 965 -33.81 -6.42 -3.67
N LEU A 966 -34.86 -5.94 -2.99
CA LEU A 966 -35.40 -6.55 -1.77
C LEU A 966 -36.88 -6.91 -1.94
N ARG A 967 -37.21 -8.20 -1.80
CA ARG A 967 -38.61 -8.66 -1.85
C ARG A 967 -39.31 -8.43 -0.51
N ILE A 968 -40.31 -7.55 -0.51
CA ILE A 968 -41.23 -7.34 0.60
C ILE A 968 -42.51 -8.15 0.36
N THR A 969 -42.96 -8.88 1.37
CA THR A 969 -44.18 -9.71 1.31
C THR A 969 -45.20 -9.25 2.33
N VAL A 970 -46.40 -8.89 1.86
CA VAL A 970 -47.51 -8.42 2.67
C VAL A 970 -48.52 -9.54 2.89
N LEU A 971 -48.70 -9.92 4.15
CA LEU A 971 -49.64 -10.92 4.65
C LEU A 971 -51.02 -10.29 4.94
N PRO A 972 -52.11 -11.09 4.87
CA PRO A 972 -53.44 -10.63 5.24
C PRO A 972 -53.54 -10.29 6.71
N ALA A 973 -54.32 -9.26 7.04
CA ALA A 973 -54.56 -8.85 8.43
C ALA A 973 -55.34 -9.92 9.22
N ALA A 974 -55.09 -9.97 10.53
CA ALA A 974 -55.84 -10.83 11.44
C ALA A 974 -57.34 -10.49 11.42
N VAL A 975 -58.18 -11.52 11.57
CA VAL A 975 -59.65 -11.38 11.49
C VAL A 975 -60.17 -10.51 12.64
N ALA A 976 -60.51 -9.25 12.33
CA ALA A 976 -60.82 -8.21 13.30
C ALA A 976 -62.09 -8.47 14.14
N SER A 977 -63.14 -9.01 13.52
CA SER A 977 -64.37 -9.44 14.20
C SER A 977 -64.59 -10.94 14.01
N PHE A 978 -64.54 -11.70 15.11
CA PHE A 978 -64.82 -13.13 15.18
C PHE A 978 -65.73 -13.41 16.36
N LYS A 979 -66.78 -14.22 16.17
CA LYS A 979 -67.83 -14.51 17.18
C LYS A 979 -68.31 -15.95 17.05
N ALA A 980 -68.70 -16.55 18.17
CA ALA A 980 -69.30 -17.88 18.24
C ALA A 980 -70.71 -17.79 18.86
N VAL A 981 -71.64 -18.61 18.37
CA VAL A 981 -73.06 -18.60 18.75
C VAL A 981 -73.56 -20.04 18.94
N ASN A 982 -74.31 -20.29 20.02
CA ASN A 982 -75.03 -21.55 20.18
C ASN A 982 -76.18 -21.67 19.16
N CYS A 983 -76.08 -22.65 18.27
CA CYS A 983 -77.21 -23.18 17.52
C CYS A 983 -77.92 -24.27 18.37
N PRO A 984 -79.04 -24.86 17.90
CA PRO A 984 -79.77 -25.87 18.69
C PRO A 984 -78.89 -27.02 19.18
N ASN A 985 -78.13 -27.63 18.26
CA ASN A 985 -77.30 -28.83 18.50
C ASN A 985 -75.79 -28.60 18.33
N THR A 986 -75.37 -27.41 17.88
CA THR A 986 -74.02 -27.13 17.36
C THR A 986 -73.55 -25.72 17.77
N ILE A 987 -72.30 -25.36 17.43
CA ILE A 987 -71.81 -23.97 17.52
C ILE A 987 -71.61 -23.42 16.10
N GLN A 988 -72.16 -22.23 15.83
CA GLN A 988 -71.88 -21.48 14.60
C GLN A 988 -70.89 -20.35 14.88
N LEU A 989 -69.78 -20.37 14.15
CA LEU A 989 -68.76 -19.34 14.11
C LEU A 989 -69.10 -18.35 12.99
N LYS A 990 -68.84 -17.05 13.21
CA LYS A 990 -69.06 -15.96 12.24
C LYS A 990 -67.92 -14.95 12.32
N TRP A 991 -67.51 -14.41 11.17
CA TRP A 991 -66.48 -13.37 11.10
C TRP A 991 -66.74 -12.32 10.02
N THR A 992 -65.96 -11.25 10.04
CA THR A 992 -65.83 -10.30 8.93
C THR A 992 -64.76 -10.75 7.95
N LYS A 993 -64.93 -10.48 6.65
CA LYS A 993 -63.90 -10.76 5.63
C LYS A 993 -62.61 -9.98 5.97
N ALA A 994 -61.48 -10.69 6.05
CA ALA A 994 -60.16 -10.07 6.08
C ALA A 994 -59.74 -9.64 4.66
N ALA A 995 -59.00 -8.53 4.54
CA ALA A 995 -58.58 -7.97 3.25
C ALA A 995 -57.82 -9.02 2.41
N ASP A 996 -58.20 -9.11 1.12
CA ASP A 996 -57.66 -10.03 0.11
C ASP A 996 -57.59 -11.52 0.51
N ALA A 997 -58.32 -11.93 1.55
CA ALA A 997 -58.34 -13.31 1.98
C ALA A 997 -59.01 -14.20 0.91
N ASN A 998 -58.33 -15.30 0.56
CA ASN A 998 -58.83 -16.36 -0.31
C ASN A 998 -59.30 -17.61 0.47
N GLY A 999 -59.12 -17.62 1.79
CA GLY A 999 -59.61 -18.71 2.64
C GLY A 999 -59.40 -18.44 4.13
N TYR A 1000 -59.76 -19.42 4.96
CA TYR A 1000 -59.64 -19.35 6.42
C TYR A 1000 -59.21 -20.69 7.03
N LEU A 1001 -58.40 -20.64 8.08
CA LEU A 1001 -58.08 -21.79 8.93
C LEU A 1001 -58.74 -21.59 10.30
N ILE A 1002 -59.57 -22.54 10.71
CA ILE A 1002 -60.32 -22.48 11.97
C ILE A 1002 -59.68 -23.44 12.98
N TYR A 1003 -59.39 -22.91 14.15
CA TYR A 1003 -58.80 -23.61 15.27
C TYR A 1003 -59.80 -23.68 16.44
N ARG A 1004 -59.80 -24.81 17.14
CA ARG A 1004 -60.56 -25.03 18.38
C ARG A 1004 -59.66 -25.72 19.38
N ASP A 1005 -59.57 -25.15 20.58
CA ASP A 1005 -58.77 -25.68 21.69
C ASP A 1005 -57.30 -25.92 21.29
N GLY A 1006 -56.76 -25.01 20.46
CA GLY A 1006 -55.40 -25.07 19.87
C GLY A 1006 -55.29 -25.85 18.55
N VAL A 1007 -56.19 -26.80 18.27
CA VAL A 1007 -56.11 -27.70 17.12
C VAL A 1007 -56.84 -27.14 15.89
N LYS A 1008 -56.24 -27.24 14.70
CA LYS A 1008 -56.87 -26.86 13.42
C LYS A 1008 -58.00 -27.85 13.08
N ILE A 1009 -59.26 -27.40 13.10
CA ILE A 1009 -60.43 -28.25 12.85
C ILE A 1009 -61.03 -28.12 11.44
N LYS A 1010 -60.73 -27.04 10.69
CA LYS A 1010 -61.20 -26.85 9.32
C LYS A 1010 -60.30 -25.91 8.53
N THR A 1011 -60.03 -26.27 7.28
CA THR A 1011 -59.60 -25.35 6.22
C THR A 1011 -60.81 -24.97 5.36
N ILE A 1012 -60.94 -23.70 5.05
CA ILE A 1012 -61.92 -23.09 4.14
C ILE A 1012 -61.13 -22.48 2.98
N THR A 1013 -61.51 -22.82 1.75
CA THR A 1013 -60.79 -22.47 0.50
C THR A 1013 -61.50 -21.39 -0.32
N ASP A 1014 -62.57 -20.81 0.21
CA ASP A 1014 -63.25 -19.63 -0.32
C ASP A 1014 -63.19 -18.50 0.72
N GLY A 1015 -62.67 -17.34 0.30
CA GLY A 1015 -62.56 -16.15 1.14
C GLY A 1015 -63.86 -15.39 1.37
N ASN A 1016 -64.95 -15.78 0.69
CA ASN A 1016 -66.28 -15.19 0.87
C ASN A 1016 -67.13 -15.97 1.90
N THR A 1017 -66.70 -17.17 2.29
CA THR A 1017 -67.31 -17.96 3.35
C THR A 1017 -66.98 -17.35 4.70
N LEU A 1018 -67.95 -16.61 5.27
CA LEU A 1018 -67.81 -15.87 6.53
C LEU A 1018 -68.46 -16.56 7.76
N THR A 1019 -68.92 -17.80 7.59
CA THR A 1019 -69.47 -18.60 8.70
C THR A 1019 -69.07 -20.07 8.59
N PHE A 1020 -68.99 -20.75 9.73
CA PHE A 1020 -68.77 -22.20 9.82
C PHE A 1020 -69.57 -22.78 10.98
N THR A 1021 -70.03 -24.02 10.86
CA THR A 1021 -70.75 -24.70 11.95
C THR A 1021 -69.93 -25.90 12.43
N ASP A 1022 -69.41 -25.81 13.66
CA ASP A 1022 -68.81 -26.96 14.33
C ASP A 1022 -69.93 -27.86 14.86
N ALA A 1023 -70.15 -28.97 14.15
CA ALA A 1023 -71.09 -30.01 14.52
C ALA A 1023 -70.55 -30.98 15.59
N LYS A 1024 -69.22 -31.02 15.81
CA LYS A 1024 -68.58 -31.82 16.86
C LYS A 1024 -68.60 -31.12 18.21
N ALA A 1025 -68.69 -29.78 18.24
CA ALA A 1025 -68.87 -28.98 19.46
C ALA A 1025 -70.32 -29.00 19.99
N ASN A 1026 -70.87 -30.20 20.20
CA ASN A 1026 -72.28 -30.43 20.53
C ASN A 1026 -72.54 -30.69 22.03
N THR A 1027 -71.52 -31.09 22.81
CA THR A 1027 -71.59 -31.51 24.22
C THR A 1027 -72.16 -30.44 25.16
N ASN A 1028 -73.33 -30.69 25.74
CA ASN A 1028 -74.00 -29.74 26.63
C ASN A 1028 -73.18 -29.45 27.90
N GLY A 1029 -72.88 -28.17 28.13
CA GLY A 1029 -72.15 -27.65 29.29
C GLY A 1029 -70.64 -27.48 29.10
N ALA A 1030 -70.06 -28.06 28.04
CA ALA A 1030 -68.64 -27.96 27.70
C ALA A 1030 -68.23 -26.54 27.25
N GLY A 1031 -66.98 -26.17 27.49
CA GLY A 1031 -66.37 -24.94 26.99
C GLY A 1031 -65.50 -25.24 25.77
N TYR A 1032 -65.43 -24.30 24.84
CA TYR A 1032 -64.59 -24.37 23.64
C TYR A 1032 -63.94 -23.00 23.38
N VAL A 1033 -62.66 -22.98 23.02
CA VAL A 1033 -61.91 -21.77 22.69
C VAL A 1033 -61.56 -21.79 21.21
N TYR A 1034 -62.15 -20.88 20.43
CA TYR A 1034 -61.89 -20.77 19.00
C TYR A 1034 -60.88 -19.68 18.67
N LYS A 1035 -60.10 -19.90 17.62
CA LYS A 1035 -59.32 -18.87 16.91
C LYS A 1035 -59.48 -19.08 15.39
N ILE A 1036 -59.28 -18.03 14.61
CA ILE A 1036 -59.32 -18.08 13.14
C ILE A 1036 -58.11 -17.35 12.55
N VAL A 1037 -57.62 -17.84 11.42
CA VAL A 1037 -56.53 -17.26 10.62
C VAL A 1037 -57.06 -17.02 9.21
N ALA A 1038 -56.75 -15.88 8.61
CA ALA A 1038 -57.00 -15.61 7.20
C ALA A 1038 -55.87 -16.19 6.34
N LYS A 1039 -56.20 -16.78 5.19
CA LYS A 1039 -55.26 -17.20 4.15
C LYS A 1039 -55.39 -16.26 2.94
N ALA A 1040 -54.27 -15.94 2.30
CA ALA A 1040 -54.20 -15.29 1.00
C ALA A 1040 -53.16 -15.99 0.10
N SER A 1041 -52.79 -15.37 -1.03
CA SER A 1041 -51.73 -15.87 -1.93
C SER A 1041 -50.33 -15.80 -1.31
N THR A 1042 -50.07 -14.81 -0.44
CA THR A 1042 -48.77 -14.59 0.20
C THR A 1042 -48.53 -15.39 1.47
N GLY A 1043 -49.52 -16.13 1.97
CA GLY A 1043 -49.45 -16.89 3.21
C GLY A 1043 -50.66 -16.69 4.10
N THR A 1044 -50.44 -16.59 5.41
CA THR A 1044 -51.48 -16.55 6.44
C THR A 1044 -51.32 -15.40 7.43
N SER A 1045 -52.43 -14.89 7.95
CA SER A 1045 -52.44 -13.89 9.02
C SER A 1045 -51.92 -14.46 10.34
N THR A 1046 -51.63 -13.58 11.29
CA THR A 1046 -51.60 -13.96 12.71
C THR A 1046 -52.99 -14.44 13.18
N LEU A 1047 -53.02 -15.16 14.30
CA LEU A 1047 -54.26 -15.67 14.91
C LEU A 1047 -55.17 -14.53 15.38
N SER A 1048 -56.49 -14.71 15.19
CA SER A 1048 -57.50 -13.84 15.81
C SER A 1048 -57.38 -13.83 17.34
N LYS A 1049 -57.99 -12.82 17.96
CA LYS A 1049 -58.35 -12.88 19.39
C LYS A 1049 -59.17 -14.15 19.67
N SER A 1050 -58.94 -14.76 20.83
CA SER A 1050 -59.64 -15.97 21.27
C SER A 1050 -61.13 -15.70 21.48
N VAL A 1051 -61.99 -16.62 21.04
CA VAL A 1051 -63.44 -16.58 21.28
C VAL A 1051 -63.84 -17.81 22.10
N THR A 1052 -64.03 -17.61 23.40
CA THR A 1052 -64.49 -18.64 24.33
C THR A 1052 -66.01 -18.70 24.34
N ILE A 1053 -66.57 -19.91 24.20
CA ILE A 1053 -68.01 -20.14 24.29
C ILE A 1053 -68.31 -21.45 25.02
N TYR A 1054 -69.24 -21.39 25.97
CA TYR A 1054 -69.85 -22.59 26.51
C TYR A 1054 -71.02 -23.05 25.64
N ARG A 1055 -70.99 -24.32 25.26
CA ARG A 1055 -72.05 -25.02 24.54
C ARG A 1055 -73.23 -25.24 25.49
N VAL A 1056 -74.38 -24.65 25.17
CA VAL A 1056 -75.60 -24.75 25.99
C VAL A 1056 -76.77 -25.16 25.11
N SER A 1057 -77.37 -26.29 25.44
CA SER A 1057 -78.56 -26.81 24.74
C SER A 1057 -79.79 -25.96 25.02
N ARG A 1058 -80.64 -25.77 24.01
CA ARG A 1058 -81.90 -25.04 24.17
C ARG A 1058 -82.89 -25.85 25.02
N PRO A 1059 -83.73 -25.20 25.85
CA PRO A 1059 -84.84 -25.83 26.53
C PRO A 1059 -86.04 -25.97 25.58
N GLU A 1060 -86.92 -26.90 25.89
CA GLU A 1060 -88.17 -27.14 25.20
C GLU A 1060 -89.37 -26.75 26.07
N ILE A 1061 -90.36 -26.10 25.48
CA ILE A 1061 -91.62 -25.73 26.15
C ILE A 1061 -92.51 -26.97 26.22
N THR A 1062 -92.53 -27.62 27.38
CA THR A 1062 -93.34 -28.82 27.64
C THR A 1062 -94.80 -28.49 27.92
N SER A 1063 -95.12 -27.27 28.37
CA SER A 1063 -96.49 -26.79 28.51
C SER A 1063 -96.56 -25.26 28.47
N LEU A 1064 -97.63 -24.73 27.89
CA LEU A 1064 -97.97 -23.31 27.90
C LEU A 1064 -99.50 -23.19 27.97
N VAL A 1065 -100.02 -22.64 29.07
CA VAL A 1065 -101.47 -22.55 29.33
C VAL A 1065 -101.86 -21.20 29.90
N ASN A 1066 -103.10 -20.76 29.65
CA ASN A 1066 -103.70 -19.64 30.36
C ASN A 1066 -104.05 -20.11 31.78
N GLN A 1067 -103.40 -19.54 32.79
CA GLN A 1067 -103.57 -19.97 34.19
C GLN A 1067 -104.71 -19.23 34.89
N ALA A 1068 -104.87 -17.95 34.58
CA ALA A 1068 -105.93 -17.08 35.09
C ALA A 1068 -106.05 -15.85 34.16
N ALA A 1069 -107.06 -15.00 34.39
CA ALA A 1069 -107.17 -13.72 33.67
C ALA A 1069 -105.85 -12.93 33.74
N SER A 1070 -105.38 -12.45 32.59
CA SER A 1070 -104.08 -11.75 32.42
C SER A 1070 -102.82 -12.53 32.85
N LYS A 1071 -102.87 -13.87 33.04
CA LYS A 1071 -101.73 -14.69 33.51
C LYS A 1071 -101.56 -15.99 32.70
N ALA A 1072 -100.38 -16.18 32.11
CA ALA A 1072 -99.98 -17.43 31.47
C ALA A 1072 -98.95 -18.20 32.33
N LEU A 1073 -99.09 -19.52 32.39
CA LEU A 1073 -98.11 -20.43 32.98
C LEU A 1073 -97.35 -21.15 31.86
N ILE A 1074 -96.03 -20.98 31.85
CA ILE A 1074 -95.09 -21.68 30.95
C ILE A 1074 -94.26 -22.68 31.76
N LYS A 1075 -94.12 -23.91 31.25
CA LYS A 1075 -93.26 -24.98 31.77
C LYS A 1075 -92.28 -25.47 30.70
N TRP A 1076 -91.10 -25.92 31.12
CA TRP A 1076 -90.04 -26.39 30.23
C TRP A 1076 -89.24 -27.56 30.83
N ASN A 1077 -88.42 -28.23 30.01
CA ASN A 1077 -87.54 -29.30 30.48
C ASN A 1077 -86.31 -28.77 31.26
N LYS A 1078 -85.84 -29.53 32.25
CA LYS A 1078 -84.68 -29.15 33.08
C LYS A 1078 -83.37 -29.32 32.29
N ASN A 1079 -82.63 -28.23 32.07
CA ASN A 1079 -81.24 -28.33 31.59
C ASN A 1079 -80.28 -28.32 32.79
N THR A 1080 -79.65 -29.47 33.07
CA THR A 1080 -78.74 -29.66 34.23
C THR A 1080 -77.40 -28.92 34.10
N LYS A 1081 -77.09 -28.32 32.95
CA LYS A 1081 -75.87 -27.53 32.71
C LYS A 1081 -76.17 -26.02 32.59
N ALA A 1082 -77.38 -25.61 32.92
CA ALA A 1082 -77.80 -24.21 33.03
C ALA A 1082 -77.25 -23.53 34.29
N THR A 1083 -77.24 -22.20 34.30
CA THR A 1083 -77.37 -21.40 35.54
C THR A 1083 -78.74 -20.72 35.63
N GLY A 1084 -79.46 -20.60 34.52
CA GLY A 1084 -80.84 -20.11 34.48
C GLY A 1084 -81.44 -20.11 33.08
N TYR A 1085 -82.59 -19.47 32.93
CA TYR A 1085 -83.37 -19.39 31.70
C TYR A 1085 -83.83 -17.95 31.43
N GLN A 1086 -84.01 -17.59 30.17
CA GLN A 1086 -84.60 -16.33 29.74
C GLN A 1086 -85.82 -16.62 28.86
N ILE A 1087 -86.97 -16.09 29.26
CA ILE A 1087 -88.24 -16.19 28.54
C ILE A 1087 -88.44 -14.86 27.80
N HIS A 1088 -88.75 -14.91 26.50
CA HIS A 1088 -89.32 -13.79 25.75
C HIS A 1088 -90.80 -14.07 25.52
N TYR A 1089 -91.63 -13.04 25.68
CA TYR A 1089 -93.05 -13.09 25.34
C TYR A 1089 -93.47 -11.80 24.60
N SER A 1090 -94.37 -11.92 23.62
CA SER A 1090 -94.78 -10.81 22.76
C SER A 1090 -96.19 -10.99 22.22
N PRO A 1091 -96.97 -9.91 21.97
CA PRO A 1091 -98.20 -10.00 21.19
C PRO A 1091 -97.97 -10.35 19.71
N LYS A 1092 -96.72 -10.26 19.20
CA LYS A 1092 -96.37 -10.60 17.82
C LYS A 1092 -95.48 -11.85 17.74
N LYS A 1093 -95.70 -12.66 16.69
CA LYS A 1093 -95.01 -13.95 16.47
C LYS A 1093 -93.52 -13.81 16.12
N ASP A 1094 -93.14 -12.67 15.57
CA ASP A 1094 -91.76 -12.27 15.22
C ASP A 1094 -90.89 -11.89 16.45
N PHE A 1095 -91.54 -11.59 17.59
CA PHE A 1095 -90.94 -11.01 18.79
C PHE A 1095 -90.40 -9.57 18.60
N SER A 1096 -90.92 -8.79 17.64
CA SER A 1096 -90.54 -7.38 17.41
C SER A 1096 -90.87 -6.48 18.60
N SER A 1097 -91.86 -6.87 19.41
CA SER A 1097 -92.32 -6.14 20.59
C SER A 1097 -92.27 -7.08 21.80
N ALA A 1098 -91.13 -7.71 22.04
CA ALA A 1098 -90.96 -8.71 23.09
C ALA A 1098 -90.54 -8.13 24.43
N LYS A 1099 -91.21 -8.57 25.49
CA LYS A 1099 -90.79 -8.40 26.88
C LYS A 1099 -89.98 -9.62 27.31
N SER A 1100 -88.97 -9.40 28.15
CA SER A 1100 -88.03 -10.44 28.61
C SER A 1100 -88.12 -10.67 30.10
N VAL A 1101 -88.11 -11.92 30.55
CA VAL A 1101 -88.03 -12.31 31.96
C VAL A 1101 -86.86 -13.28 32.15
N THR A 1102 -85.98 -12.94 33.08
CA THR A 1102 -84.87 -13.82 33.52
C THR A 1102 -85.35 -14.67 34.70
N VAL A 1103 -85.06 -15.96 34.65
CA VAL A 1103 -85.30 -16.94 35.72
C VAL A 1103 -83.93 -17.49 36.12
N ASN A 1104 -83.43 -17.06 37.28
CA ASN A 1104 -82.18 -17.56 37.84
C ASN A 1104 -82.43 -18.93 38.49
N GLY A 1105 -81.46 -19.86 38.40
CA GLY A 1105 -81.55 -21.21 38.94
C GLY A 1105 -81.91 -22.25 37.87
N ALA A 1106 -81.07 -23.28 37.74
CA ALA A 1106 -81.26 -24.38 36.79
C ALA A 1106 -82.47 -25.28 37.12
N SER A 1107 -82.86 -25.34 38.40
CA SER A 1107 -83.98 -26.11 38.94
C SER A 1107 -85.36 -25.53 38.62
N SER A 1108 -85.46 -24.24 38.31
CA SER A 1108 -86.71 -23.59 37.94
C SER A 1108 -87.15 -24.05 36.55
N VAL A 1109 -88.20 -24.89 36.50
CA VAL A 1109 -88.77 -25.48 35.27
C VAL A 1109 -90.15 -24.92 34.90
N SER A 1110 -90.61 -23.87 35.60
CA SER A 1110 -91.84 -23.16 35.25
C SER A 1110 -91.82 -21.70 35.72
N LYS A 1111 -92.65 -20.85 35.10
CA LYS A 1111 -92.87 -19.46 35.50
C LYS A 1111 -94.27 -19.00 35.13
N VAL A 1112 -94.89 -18.24 36.02
CA VAL A 1112 -96.11 -17.46 35.73
C VAL A 1112 -95.68 -16.09 35.18
N ILE A 1113 -96.26 -15.70 34.05
CA ILE A 1113 -96.10 -14.39 33.42
C ILE A 1113 -97.45 -13.68 33.50
N GLY A 1114 -97.50 -12.60 34.28
CA GLY A 1114 -98.70 -11.79 34.51
C GLY A 1114 -98.74 -10.51 33.67
N ASN A 1115 -99.76 -9.69 33.93
CA ASN A 1115 -100.00 -8.39 33.28
C ASN A 1115 -100.07 -8.51 31.73
N LEU A 1116 -100.65 -9.61 31.26
CA LEU A 1116 -100.91 -9.86 29.84
C LEU A 1116 -102.28 -9.30 29.43
N THR A 1117 -102.37 -8.73 28.23
CA THR A 1117 -103.62 -8.20 27.69
C THR A 1117 -104.64 -9.32 27.50
N LYS A 1118 -105.83 -9.14 28.12
CA LYS A 1118 -106.98 -10.05 27.99
C LYS A 1118 -107.43 -10.16 26.53
N GLY A 1119 -108.04 -11.28 26.17
CA GLY A 1119 -108.57 -11.56 24.83
C GLY A 1119 -107.53 -11.82 23.74
N ASN A 1120 -106.26 -11.44 23.94
CA ASN A 1120 -105.20 -11.48 22.93
C ASN A 1120 -104.42 -12.80 22.94
N THR A 1121 -103.84 -13.15 21.79
CA THR A 1121 -102.83 -14.23 21.68
C THR A 1121 -101.45 -13.67 22.02
N VAL A 1122 -100.72 -14.36 22.89
CA VAL A 1122 -99.34 -14.02 23.26
C VAL A 1122 -98.42 -15.18 22.87
N TYR A 1123 -97.33 -14.84 22.18
CA TYR A 1123 -96.29 -15.76 21.72
C TYR A 1123 -95.16 -15.82 22.74
N PHE A 1124 -94.62 -17.02 22.98
CA PHE A 1124 -93.57 -17.30 23.94
C PHE A 1124 -92.43 -18.10 23.31
N ARG A 1125 -91.19 -17.75 23.67
CA ARG A 1125 -89.98 -18.55 23.41
C ARG A 1125 -89.05 -18.47 24.61
N ILE A 1126 -88.27 -19.51 24.86
CA ILE A 1126 -87.36 -19.60 26.01
C ILE A 1126 -85.98 -20.06 25.56
N ARG A 1127 -84.93 -19.59 26.24
CA ARG A 1127 -83.56 -20.08 26.08
C ARG A 1127 -82.90 -20.28 27.45
N THR A 1128 -82.07 -21.29 27.58
CA THR A 1128 -81.18 -21.49 28.73
C THR A 1128 -79.97 -20.56 28.60
N PHE A 1129 -79.41 -20.13 29.72
CA PHE A 1129 -78.05 -19.59 29.79
C PHE A 1129 -77.20 -20.35 30.81
N LYS A 1130 -75.88 -20.39 30.58
CA LYS A 1130 -74.86 -20.76 31.56
C LYS A 1130 -74.02 -19.51 31.84
N THR A 1131 -73.87 -19.17 33.12
CA THR A 1131 -72.95 -18.12 33.58
C THR A 1131 -71.60 -18.76 33.85
N VAL A 1132 -70.53 -18.20 33.31
CA VAL A 1132 -69.14 -18.52 33.68
C VAL A 1132 -68.40 -17.18 33.72
N ASP A 1133 -67.63 -16.92 34.77
CA ASP A 1133 -66.83 -15.70 34.96
C ASP A 1133 -67.61 -14.41 34.66
N THR A 1134 -68.81 -14.32 35.26
CA THR A 1134 -69.88 -13.31 35.05
C THR A 1134 -70.57 -13.32 33.66
N ILE A 1135 -69.94 -13.85 32.62
CA ILE A 1135 -70.45 -13.87 31.24
C ILE A 1135 -71.58 -14.90 31.09
N LYS A 1136 -72.70 -14.49 30.47
CA LYS A 1136 -73.85 -15.37 30.19
C LYS A 1136 -73.79 -15.93 28.76
N HIS A 1137 -73.40 -17.20 28.66
CA HIS A 1137 -73.48 -17.96 27.40
C HIS A 1137 -74.91 -18.45 27.20
N PHE A 1138 -75.62 -17.81 26.27
CA PHE A 1138 -76.99 -18.17 25.91
C PHE A 1138 -77.02 -19.32 24.90
N SER A 1139 -78.00 -20.21 25.06
CA SER A 1139 -78.42 -21.19 24.05
C SER A 1139 -79.26 -20.55 22.92
N ALA A 1140 -79.49 -21.32 21.86
CA ALA A 1140 -80.51 -20.98 20.86
C ALA A 1140 -81.92 -20.88 21.50
N TRP A 1141 -82.82 -20.15 20.85
CA TRP A 1141 -84.23 -20.12 21.26
C TRP A 1141 -84.92 -21.47 21.05
N SER A 1142 -85.87 -21.78 21.94
CA SER A 1142 -86.88 -22.83 21.75
C SER A 1142 -87.69 -22.59 20.48
N GLY A 1143 -88.45 -23.61 20.06
CA GLY A 1143 -89.59 -23.37 19.19
C GLY A 1143 -90.56 -22.37 19.82
N VAL A 1144 -91.24 -21.58 18.98
CA VAL A 1144 -92.27 -20.63 19.43
C VAL A 1144 -93.54 -21.40 19.78
N LYS A 1145 -94.12 -21.12 20.95
CA LYS A 1145 -95.47 -21.54 21.33
C LYS A 1145 -96.33 -20.29 21.55
N SER A 1146 -97.65 -20.43 21.57
CA SER A 1146 -98.57 -19.32 21.78
C SER A 1146 -99.78 -19.75 22.59
N VAL A 1147 -100.37 -18.81 23.33
CA VAL A 1147 -101.59 -19.04 24.10
C VAL A 1147 -102.48 -17.80 24.04
N ARG A 1148 -103.80 -18.01 23.92
CA ARG A 1148 -104.78 -16.94 24.04
C ARG A 1148 -105.06 -16.68 25.52
N ILE A 1149 -105.03 -15.41 25.91
CA ILE A 1149 -105.30 -14.99 27.28
C ILE A 1149 -106.79 -14.80 27.45
N ASN A 1150 -107.37 -15.46 28.45
CA ASN A 1150 -108.80 -15.37 28.73
C ASN A 1150 -109.16 -13.98 29.28
N ASN A 1151 -110.44 -13.60 29.10
CA ASN A 1151 -111.01 -12.39 29.69
C ASN A 1151 -111.11 -12.51 31.22
#